data_AF-A0A3D8I0W9-F1
#
_entry.id   AF-A0A3D8I0W9-F1
#
_cell.length_a   1.000
_cell.length_b   1.000
_cell.length_c   1.000
_cell.angle_alpha   90.00
_cell.angle_beta   90.00
_cell.angle_gamma   90.00
#
_symmetry.space_group_name_H-M   'P 1'
#
loop_
_entity.id
_entity.type
_entity.pdbx_description
1 polymer ?
#
loop_
_entity_poly.entity_id
_entity_poly.type
_entity_poly.pdbx_seq_one_letter_code
_entity_poly.pdbx_strand_id
1 'polypeptide(L)'
;MFKEILNGDSLQILKKYIADELIDIIITSPPYNVAHKYENYNDDLEFESYLNSMRAIFKECYRVLKIGGRICVNIPFAVKNRESKQVRFLSVYITQILNEIGFNEFELISWHKGKDIKHFQGNNTAWGSWKSPSCPSFRPLGESVLVFYKGERTHKGNSQDIDISSEEFKEWTKNVWYFDKEKEQGFENILCASNNAKKDLHPAPYPEELIERLLKIYSYKNDIVLDPFNGTGTTTYMANLLNRQFIGIELSYKYCEIAINRLQNKSLSILKSFPDKMANLVNSDNTLDSLNEVFPYKEAFSPYLIEQLQNKFHCSIQSLYDPFCGVGSSFLNPQIKQCFGFDTSPFAINVAKAKLEKLDSKKLQKAKKIAENFQFSNKSYPYPKWESFSKYANKKQFNIIIDFIESFKGLDSKVYHFVRFLVFCNLEKILNYKKDGNGIKFRESKIKDTQSYLKELTLRAFELKKEFDSKNTKILMLENLSSITHKLKDKVDCILTSPPYANLFDYFEIYKMELWSSGIIQNYEDWKKLKKSALRNNKNANLQKTDNINNVLLDETLAILKDRNLESSTLIMLANYFFDMQKVLRNCFDILKNNRFCFIVVGNSCYRGVPIKTDEILAQEAQKVGFKCVEVIVARKLKTSSQQMKILDSKSKFYLRESIIVLQKEKC
;
A
#
# COMPACT_ATOMS: atom_id res chain seq x y z
N MET A 1 -16.82 -0.91 -7.51
CA MET A 1 -17.29 0.45 -7.13
C MET A 1 -16.15 1.19 -6.39
N PHE A 2 -16.03 2.52 -6.48
CA PHE A 2 -15.08 3.33 -5.68
C PHE A 2 -15.77 3.80 -4.40
N LYS A 3 -15.35 3.28 -3.25
CA LYS A 3 -15.79 3.68 -1.91
C LYS A 3 -14.57 3.68 -0.99
N GLU A 4 -13.85 4.78 -1.00
CA GLU A 4 -12.49 4.85 -0.48
C GLU A 4 -12.33 5.98 0.54
N ILE A 5 -11.81 5.64 1.72
CA ILE A 5 -11.32 6.61 2.72
C ILE A 5 -9.82 6.37 2.85
N LEU A 6 -9.03 7.37 2.48
CA LEU A 6 -7.58 7.30 2.35
C LEU A 6 -6.93 8.16 3.42
N ASN A 7 -6.13 7.54 4.30
CA ASN A 7 -5.34 8.27 5.28
C ASN A 7 -4.01 8.73 4.67
N GLY A 8 -3.77 10.04 4.65
CA GLY A 8 -2.50 10.63 4.22
C GLY A 8 -2.63 12.06 3.71
N ASP A 9 -1.52 12.60 3.22
CA ASP A 9 -1.46 13.95 2.67
C ASP A 9 -2.22 14.03 1.32
N SER A 10 -3.12 15.01 1.21
CA SER A 10 -4.00 15.16 0.04
C SER A 10 -3.22 15.48 -1.23
N LEU A 11 -2.19 16.34 -1.16
CA LEU A 11 -1.35 16.66 -2.30
C LEU A 11 -0.61 15.42 -2.82
N GLN A 12 0.00 14.63 -1.92
CA GLN A 12 0.72 13.42 -2.30
C GLN A 12 -0.23 12.36 -2.87
N ILE A 13 -1.39 12.14 -2.24
CA ILE A 13 -2.35 11.14 -2.68
C ILE A 13 -2.91 11.50 -4.05
N LEU A 14 -3.36 12.74 -4.24
CA LEU A 14 -3.88 13.21 -5.52
C LEU A 14 -2.82 13.03 -6.62
N LYS A 15 -1.62 13.55 -6.41
CA LYS A 15 -0.52 13.52 -7.38
C LYS A 15 -0.07 12.11 -7.76
N LYS A 16 0.10 11.22 -6.77
CA LYS A 16 0.69 9.89 -6.99
C LYS A 16 -0.37 8.85 -7.35
N TYR A 17 -1.57 8.94 -6.78
CA TYR A 17 -2.55 7.84 -6.80
C TYR A 17 -3.78 8.09 -7.65
N ILE A 18 -4.28 9.32 -7.72
CA ILE A 18 -5.50 9.67 -8.46
C ILE A 18 -5.17 10.06 -9.90
N ALA A 19 -5.85 9.41 -10.85
CA ALA A 19 -5.65 9.64 -12.28
C ALA A 19 -6.29 10.97 -12.74
N ASP A 20 -5.78 11.49 -13.85
CA ASP A 20 -6.35 12.64 -14.56
C ASP A 20 -7.79 12.34 -14.96
N GLU A 21 -8.65 13.36 -14.89
CA GLU A 21 -10.03 13.31 -15.37
C GLU A 21 -10.83 12.09 -14.88
N LEU A 22 -10.64 11.73 -13.61
CA LEU A 22 -11.34 10.62 -12.96
C LEU A 22 -12.57 11.09 -12.19
N ILE A 23 -12.51 12.27 -11.58
CA ILE A 23 -13.49 12.78 -10.62
C ILE A 23 -14.57 13.59 -11.34
N ASP A 24 -15.83 13.39 -10.96
CA ASP A 24 -16.98 14.10 -11.53
C ASP A 24 -17.27 15.38 -10.74
N ILE A 25 -17.21 15.30 -9.41
CA ILE A 25 -17.46 16.42 -8.52
C ILE A 25 -16.52 16.41 -7.32
N ILE A 26 -16.04 17.60 -6.94
CA ILE A 26 -15.25 17.84 -5.73
C ILE A 26 -16.10 18.67 -4.79
N ILE A 27 -16.33 18.19 -3.57
CA ILE A 27 -17.01 18.97 -2.52
C ILE A 27 -16.11 18.93 -1.30
N THR A 28 -15.72 20.10 -0.80
CA THR A 28 -14.71 20.16 0.26
C THR A 28 -14.78 21.44 1.09
N SER A 29 -14.11 21.41 2.23
CA SER A 29 -13.90 22.54 3.11
C SER A 29 -12.45 22.49 3.63
N PRO A 30 -11.52 23.26 3.03
CA PRO A 30 -10.12 23.26 3.47
C PRO A 30 -9.98 23.83 4.89
N PRO A 31 -8.84 23.58 5.58
CA PRO A 31 -8.49 24.33 6.79
C PRO A 31 -8.44 25.84 6.50
N TYR A 32 -8.82 26.69 7.45
CA TYR A 32 -8.99 28.14 7.24
C TYR A 32 -7.81 28.99 7.71
N ASN A 33 -6.77 28.37 8.26
CA ASN A 33 -5.59 29.03 8.82
C ASN A 33 -5.95 30.02 9.96
N VAL A 34 -6.76 29.56 10.92
CA VAL A 34 -7.29 30.35 12.06
C VAL A 34 -6.91 29.74 13.42
N ALA A 35 -5.87 28.91 13.43
CA ALA A 35 -5.35 28.20 14.58
C ALA A 35 -6.34 27.22 15.23
N HIS A 36 -7.18 26.55 14.41
CA HIS A 36 -7.96 25.41 14.89
C HIS A 36 -7.03 24.26 15.26
N LYS A 37 -7.37 23.55 16.35
CA LYS A 37 -6.61 22.38 16.81
C LYS A 37 -7.04 21.14 16.02
N TYR A 38 -6.31 20.84 14.96
CA TYR A 38 -6.43 19.58 14.24
C TYR A 38 -5.38 18.57 14.72
N GLU A 39 -5.71 17.29 14.63
CA GLU A 39 -4.76 16.21 14.90
C GLU A 39 -3.82 16.08 13.69
N ASN A 40 -2.54 16.38 13.88
CA ASN A 40 -1.48 16.31 12.87
C ASN A 40 -1.49 17.40 11.78
N TYR A 41 -2.19 18.52 11.98
CA TYR A 41 -2.08 19.68 11.10
C TYR A 41 -1.92 20.98 11.91
N ASN A 42 -0.98 21.83 11.48
CA ASN A 42 -0.83 23.17 12.02
C ASN A 42 -1.70 24.15 11.20
N ASP A 43 -2.82 24.59 11.76
CA ASP A 43 -3.72 25.58 11.16
C ASP A 43 -3.32 27.03 11.46
N ASP A 44 -2.04 27.27 11.74
CA ASP A 44 -1.46 28.58 12.03
C ASP A 44 -0.14 28.74 11.25
N LEU A 45 -0.22 28.57 9.94
CA LEU A 45 0.89 28.77 9.01
C LEU A 45 1.02 30.25 8.66
N GLU A 46 2.22 30.61 8.23
CA GLU A 46 2.45 31.86 7.50
C GLU A 46 1.55 31.89 6.25
N PHE A 47 0.88 33.02 6.00
CA PHE A 47 -0.29 33.05 5.11
C PHE A 47 0.03 32.66 3.68
N GLU A 48 1.14 33.18 3.15
CA GLU A 48 1.58 32.84 1.80
C GLU A 48 1.94 31.36 1.68
N SER A 49 2.57 30.79 2.70
CA SER A 49 2.81 29.35 2.79
C SER A 49 1.50 28.53 2.78
N TYR A 50 0.45 29.00 3.49
CA TYR A 50 -0.89 28.41 3.42
C TYR A 50 -1.51 28.51 2.02
N LEU A 51 -1.50 29.69 1.40
CA LEU A 51 -2.04 29.91 0.06
C LEU A 51 -1.31 29.07 -1.00
N ASN A 52 0.01 28.95 -0.91
CA ASN A 52 0.82 28.09 -1.78
C ASN A 52 0.45 26.61 -1.64
N SER A 53 0.18 26.16 -0.41
CA SER A 53 -0.29 24.80 -0.16
C SER A 53 -1.67 24.55 -0.79
N MET A 54 -2.62 25.48 -0.60
CA MET A 54 -3.95 25.40 -1.22
C MET A 54 -3.86 25.42 -2.75
N ARG A 55 -3.01 26.28 -3.32
CA ARG A 55 -2.75 26.34 -4.76
C ARG A 55 -2.23 25.02 -5.31
N ALA A 56 -1.29 24.38 -4.61
CA ALA A 56 -0.76 23.08 -5.03
C ALA A 56 -1.84 21.99 -5.02
N ILE A 57 -2.67 21.94 -3.98
CA ILE A 57 -3.77 20.96 -3.84
C ILE A 57 -4.86 21.21 -4.89
N PHE A 58 -5.30 22.45 -5.07
CA PHE A 58 -6.32 22.78 -6.07
C PHE A 58 -5.85 22.58 -7.51
N LYS A 59 -4.55 22.72 -7.78
CA LYS A 59 -3.97 22.37 -9.09
C LYS A 59 -4.12 20.88 -9.38
N GLU A 60 -3.89 20.02 -8.38
CA GLU A 60 -4.15 18.59 -8.52
C GLU A 60 -5.65 18.29 -8.60
N CYS A 61 -6.50 19.02 -7.87
CA CYS A 61 -7.97 18.93 -8.01
C CYS A 61 -8.41 19.23 -9.46
N TYR A 62 -7.85 20.26 -10.09
CA TYR A 62 -8.12 20.57 -11.50
C TYR A 62 -7.69 19.44 -12.45
N ARG A 63 -6.52 18.85 -12.22
CA ARG A 63 -6.03 17.71 -13.03
C ARG A 63 -6.97 16.51 -12.94
N VAL A 64 -7.38 16.12 -11.73
CA VAL A 64 -8.19 14.92 -11.51
C VAL A 64 -9.67 15.10 -11.86
N LEU A 65 -10.18 16.34 -11.88
CA LEU A 65 -11.56 16.65 -12.28
C LEU A 65 -11.74 16.45 -13.80
N LYS A 66 -12.85 15.84 -14.20
CA LYS A 66 -13.25 15.71 -15.61
C LYS A 66 -13.59 17.07 -16.23
N ILE A 67 -13.46 17.17 -17.55
CA ILE A 67 -14.10 18.25 -18.31
C ILE A 67 -15.61 18.18 -18.08
N GLY A 68 -16.24 19.32 -17.78
CA GLY A 68 -17.64 19.39 -17.39
C GLY A 68 -17.88 19.14 -15.91
N GLY A 69 -16.89 18.69 -15.13
CA GLY A 69 -17.01 18.46 -13.70
C GLY A 69 -17.13 19.75 -12.88
N ARG A 70 -17.44 19.60 -11.58
CA ARG A 70 -17.63 20.71 -10.64
C ARG A 70 -16.71 20.64 -9.43
N ILE A 71 -16.33 21.80 -8.91
CA ILE A 71 -15.72 21.94 -7.58
C ILE A 71 -16.55 22.91 -6.75
N CYS A 72 -16.90 22.48 -5.54
CA CYS A 72 -17.65 23.23 -4.54
C CYS A 72 -16.75 23.39 -3.30
N VAL A 73 -16.32 24.61 -3.01
CA VAL A 73 -15.40 24.90 -1.90
C VAL A 73 -16.14 25.72 -0.84
N ASN A 74 -16.40 25.11 0.33
CA ASN A 74 -17.01 25.79 1.47
C ASN A 74 -15.96 26.47 2.34
N ILE A 75 -16.04 27.79 2.45
CA ILE A 75 -15.11 28.63 3.22
C ILE A 75 -15.82 29.88 3.76
N PRO A 76 -15.35 30.47 4.88
CA PRO A 76 -15.85 31.76 5.34
C PRO A 76 -15.50 32.88 4.34
N PHE A 77 -16.37 33.90 4.26
CA PHE A 77 -16.10 35.11 3.48
C PHE A 77 -14.78 35.78 3.91
N ALA A 78 -14.56 35.86 5.22
CA ALA A 78 -13.36 36.44 5.79
C ALA A 78 -12.93 35.70 7.05
N VAL A 79 -11.61 35.63 7.25
CA VAL A 79 -10.98 35.13 8.47
C VAL A 79 -10.22 36.25 9.15
N LYS A 80 -10.04 36.14 10.46
CA LYS A 80 -9.32 37.13 11.26
C LYS A 80 -8.13 36.45 11.91
N ASN A 81 -6.93 36.97 11.68
CA ASN A 81 -5.75 36.46 12.36
C ASN A 81 -5.90 36.65 13.87
N ARG A 82 -5.56 35.62 14.64
CA ARG A 82 -5.81 35.57 16.08
C ARG A 82 -5.00 36.61 16.85
N GLU A 83 -3.75 36.84 16.44
CA GLU A 83 -2.79 37.74 17.09
C GLU A 83 -2.92 39.16 16.56
N SER A 84 -2.69 39.36 15.26
CA SER A 84 -2.64 40.69 14.63
C SER A 84 -4.02 41.32 14.43
N LYS A 85 -5.10 40.55 14.60
CA LYS A 85 -6.49 40.96 14.31
C LYS A 85 -6.72 41.39 12.86
N GLN A 86 -5.76 41.17 11.96
CA GLN A 86 -5.89 41.46 10.54
C GLN A 86 -7.02 40.62 9.93
N VAL A 87 -7.91 41.28 9.19
CA VAL A 87 -8.99 40.62 8.44
C VAL A 87 -8.47 40.25 7.06
N ARG A 88 -8.76 39.02 6.62
CA ARG A 88 -8.40 38.50 5.30
C ARG A 88 -9.63 37.92 4.63
N PHE A 89 -9.91 38.37 3.41
CA PHE A 89 -11.06 37.89 2.63
C PHE A 89 -10.74 36.54 2.00
N LEU A 90 -10.76 35.47 2.81
CA LEU A 90 -10.33 34.14 2.38
C LEU A 90 -11.05 33.68 1.11
N SER A 91 -12.34 33.97 0.96
CA SER A 91 -13.08 33.62 -0.26
C SER A 91 -12.52 34.28 -1.51
N VAL A 92 -12.07 35.53 -1.43
CA VAL A 92 -11.45 36.26 -2.55
C VAL A 92 -10.12 35.63 -2.95
N TYR A 93 -9.26 35.31 -1.97
CA TYR A 93 -7.96 34.67 -2.24
C TYR A 93 -8.12 33.29 -2.88
N ILE A 94 -9.05 32.47 -2.38
CA ILE A 94 -9.31 31.13 -2.92
C ILE A 94 -9.94 31.22 -4.32
N THR A 95 -10.88 32.14 -4.55
CA THR A 95 -11.43 32.44 -5.89
C THR A 95 -10.32 32.80 -6.87
N GLN A 96 -9.40 33.71 -6.49
CA GLN A 96 -8.28 34.08 -7.34
C GLN A 96 -7.37 32.88 -7.67
N ILE A 97 -7.06 32.04 -6.68
CA ILE A 97 -6.27 30.82 -6.90
C ILE A 97 -6.95 29.89 -7.91
N LEU A 98 -8.26 29.66 -7.77
CA LEU A 98 -9.03 28.79 -8.67
C LEU A 98 -9.05 29.34 -10.10
N ASN A 99 -9.27 30.65 -10.27
CA ASN A 99 -9.22 31.33 -11.57
C ASN A 99 -7.83 31.21 -12.23
N GLU A 100 -6.75 31.43 -11.47
CA GLU A 100 -5.37 31.33 -11.98
C GLU A 100 -4.98 29.90 -12.39
N ILE A 101 -5.59 28.88 -11.77
CA ILE A 101 -5.42 27.47 -12.16
C ILE A 101 -6.16 27.15 -13.47
N GLY A 102 -7.21 27.90 -13.80
CA GLY A 102 -8.02 27.74 -15.01
C GLY A 102 -9.42 27.16 -14.78
N PHE A 103 -9.92 27.16 -13.54
CA PHE A 103 -11.35 26.93 -13.28
C PHE A 103 -12.17 28.13 -13.76
N ASN A 104 -13.41 27.87 -14.20
CA ASN A 104 -14.36 28.91 -14.55
C ASN A 104 -15.39 29.08 -13.43
N GLU A 105 -15.68 30.32 -13.05
CA GLU A 105 -16.70 30.68 -12.07
C GLU A 105 -18.08 30.19 -12.53
N PHE A 106 -18.86 29.61 -11.61
CA PHE A 106 -20.22 29.16 -11.89
C PHE A 106 -21.24 29.90 -11.03
N GLU A 107 -21.22 29.66 -9.72
CA GLU A 107 -22.21 30.20 -8.77
C GLU A 107 -21.55 30.47 -7.42
N LEU A 108 -22.12 31.44 -6.68
CA LEU A 108 -21.75 31.76 -5.30
C LEU A 108 -22.96 31.54 -4.39
N ILE A 109 -22.89 30.54 -3.53
CA ILE A 109 -23.96 30.20 -2.59
C ILE A 109 -23.59 30.75 -1.22
N SER A 110 -24.51 31.49 -0.60
CA SER A 110 -24.37 32.01 0.76
C SER A 110 -25.10 31.09 1.74
N TRP A 111 -24.35 30.33 2.53
CA TRP A 111 -24.90 29.52 3.61
C TRP A 111 -25.00 30.37 4.89
N HIS A 112 -26.23 30.63 5.35
CA HIS A 112 -26.49 31.34 6.59
C HIS A 112 -26.70 30.37 7.77
N LYS A 113 -25.98 30.62 8.86
CA LYS A 113 -26.06 29.82 10.10
C LYS A 113 -27.24 30.30 10.96
N GLY A 114 -28.45 29.93 10.56
CA GLY A 114 -29.71 30.16 11.30
C GLY A 114 -30.75 30.97 10.50
N LYS A 115 -32.04 30.66 10.71
CA LYS A 115 -33.19 31.33 10.05
C LYS A 115 -33.75 32.54 10.80
N ASP A 116 -33.56 32.60 12.12
CA ASP A 116 -34.31 33.54 12.97
C ASP A 116 -33.49 34.72 13.49
N ILE A 117 -34.12 35.91 13.54
CA ILE A 117 -33.51 37.12 14.12
C ILE A 117 -33.10 36.96 15.59
N LYS A 118 -33.73 36.02 16.31
CA LYS A 118 -33.39 35.65 17.70
C LYS A 118 -32.10 34.83 17.81
N HIS A 119 -31.68 34.13 16.74
CA HIS A 119 -30.40 33.43 16.68
C HIS A 119 -29.20 34.37 16.56
N PHE A 120 -29.43 35.66 16.28
CA PHE A 120 -28.41 36.71 16.35
C PHE A 120 -28.03 37.06 17.81
N GLN A 121 -28.69 36.47 18.83
CA GLN A 121 -28.49 36.77 20.25
C GLN A 121 -27.76 35.66 21.04
N GLY A 122 -27.18 34.63 20.40
CA GLY A 122 -26.37 33.63 21.09
C GLY A 122 -24.90 34.06 21.24
N ASN A 123 -24.44 34.27 22.49
CA ASN A 123 -23.07 34.44 23.07
C ASN A 123 -21.90 35.09 22.29
N ASN A 124 -22.01 35.45 21.02
CA ASN A 124 -20.99 36.16 20.25
C ASN A 124 -21.40 37.61 20.08
N THR A 125 -21.21 38.42 21.12
CA THR A 125 -21.32 39.88 21.02
C THR A 125 -20.36 40.41 19.96
N ALA A 126 -20.77 41.42 19.19
CA ALA A 126 -19.88 42.11 18.26
C ALA A 126 -18.77 42.78 19.09
N TRP A 127 -17.53 42.30 19.03
CA TRP A 127 -16.42 42.84 19.83
C TRP A 127 -15.58 43.82 19.04
N GLY A 128 -15.45 45.02 19.60
CA GLY A 128 -14.90 46.21 19.00
C GLY A 128 -15.32 47.40 19.87
N SER A 129 -15.35 48.61 19.33
CA SER A 129 -15.89 49.76 20.05
C SER A 129 -17.42 49.71 20.06
N TRP A 130 -18.01 49.29 21.19
CA TRP A 130 -19.46 49.19 21.34
C TRP A 130 -20.14 50.54 21.08
N LYS A 131 -21.12 50.57 20.15
CA LYS A 131 -21.80 51.79 19.71
C LYS A 131 -20.85 52.94 19.34
N SER A 132 -19.68 52.61 18.81
CA SER A 132 -18.69 53.60 18.41
C SER A 132 -18.12 53.29 17.02
N PRO A 133 -17.90 54.30 16.17
CA PRO A 133 -17.28 54.14 14.87
C PRO A 133 -15.77 53.86 14.97
N SER A 134 -15.16 53.92 16.17
CA SER A 134 -13.72 53.79 16.34
C SER A 134 -13.19 52.44 15.84
N CYS A 135 -13.91 51.34 16.08
CA CYS A 135 -13.54 50.01 15.57
C CYS A 135 -14.70 49.00 15.73
N PRO A 136 -15.84 49.13 15.04
CA PRO A 136 -16.87 48.11 15.08
C PRO A 136 -16.39 46.84 14.34
N SER A 137 -16.57 45.66 14.93
CA SER A 137 -16.31 44.37 14.26
C SER A 137 -17.62 43.69 13.91
N PHE A 138 -17.74 43.26 12.66
CA PHE A 138 -18.89 42.51 12.18
C PHE A 138 -18.87 41.06 12.67
N ARG A 139 -20.07 40.48 12.81
CA ARG A 139 -20.25 39.07 13.12
C ARG A 139 -20.33 38.29 11.81
N PRO A 140 -19.52 37.24 11.60
CA PRO A 140 -19.66 36.37 10.44
C PRO A 140 -20.90 35.49 10.63
N LEU A 141 -21.96 35.76 9.86
CA LEU A 141 -23.26 35.09 9.98
C LEU A 141 -23.43 33.91 9.03
N GLY A 142 -22.45 33.68 8.16
CA GLY A 142 -22.52 32.65 7.14
C GLY A 142 -21.18 32.34 6.53
N GLU A 143 -21.18 31.30 5.71
CA GLU A 143 -20.07 30.86 4.89
C GLU A 143 -20.45 30.96 3.41
N SER A 144 -19.44 31.00 2.56
CA SER A 144 -19.59 30.98 1.11
C SER A 144 -19.24 29.60 0.58
N VAL A 145 -20.10 29.06 -0.27
CA VAL A 145 -19.75 27.92 -1.12
C VAL A 145 -19.46 28.45 -2.52
N LEU A 146 -18.18 28.38 -2.87
CA LEU A 146 -17.66 28.75 -4.18
C LEU A 146 -17.89 27.58 -5.15
N VAL A 147 -18.66 27.79 -6.23
CA VAL A 147 -18.89 26.77 -7.24
C VAL A 147 -18.20 27.14 -8.55
N PHE A 148 -17.37 26.23 -9.04
CA PHE A 148 -16.60 26.38 -10.28
C PHE A 148 -16.72 25.14 -11.16
N TYR A 149 -16.37 25.28 -12.45
CA TYR A 149 -16.31 24.17 -13.41
C TYR A 149 -15.00 24.15 -14.22
N LYS A 150 -14.68 22.97 -14.77
CA LYS A 150 -13.52 22.77 -15.65
C LYS A 150 -13.95 22.62 -17.11
N GLY A 151 -13.42 23.46 -18.00
CA GLY A 151 -13.64 23.35 -19.44
C GLY A 151 -15.09 23.66 -19.83
N GLU A 152 -15.86 22.63 -20.22
CA GLU A 152 -17.26 22.79 -20.63
C GLU A 152 -18.16 23.17 -19.44
N ARG A 153 -19.10 24.10 -19.68
CA ARG A 153 -20.12 24.45 -18.68
C ARG A 153 -21.12 23.32 -18.43
N THR A 154 -21.25 22.34 -19.33
CA THR A 154 -22.23 21.25 -19.18
C THR A 154 -21.58 20.01 -18.57
N HIS A 155 -22.16 19.50 -17.47
CA HIS A 155 -21.84 18.16 -16.96
C HIS A 155 -22.73 17.13 -17.66
N LYS A 156 -22.15 16.14 -18.34
CA LYS A 156 -22.90 15.13 -19.09
C LYS A 156 -23.11 13.90 -18.22
N GLY A 157 -24.34 13.39 -18.18
CA GLY A 157 -24.68 12.15 -17.49
C GLY A 157 -25.95 11.50 -18.03
N ASN A 158 -26.34 10.38 -17.43
CA ASN A 158 -27.51 9.62 -17.81
C ASN A 158 -28.76 10.21 -17.13
N SER A 159 -29.83 10.44 -17.89
CA SER A 159 -31.08 10.98 -17.36
C SER A 159 -31.74 10.08 -16.32
N GLN A 160 -31.52 8.76 -16.39
CA GLN A 160 -32.03 7.80 -15.41
C GLN A 160 -31.34 7.90 -14.04
N ASP A 161 -30.15 8.51 -13.99
CA ASP A 161 -29.35 8.69 -12.78
C ASP A 161 -29.62 10.03 -12.08
N ILE A 162 -30.58 10.83 -12.59
CA ILE A 162 -31.05 12.07 -11.95
C ILE A 162 -31.95 11.72 -10.77
N ASP A 163 -31.74 12.39 -9.63
CA ASP A 163 -32.52 12.14 -8.41
C ASP A 163 -32.90 13.40 -7.63
N ILE A 164 -32.79 14.57 -8.26
CA ILE A 164 -33.40 15.81 -7.77
C ILE A 164 -34.86 15.90 -8.25
N SER A 165 -35.77 16.25 -7.35
CA SER A 165 -37.18 16.52 -7.65
C SER A 165 -37.39 17.94 -8.16
N SER A 166 -38.59 18.19 -8.72
CA SER A 166 -38.95 19.53 -9.23
C SER A 166 -39.03 20.57 -8.11
N GLU A 167 -39.55 20.18 -6.94
CA GLU A 167 -39.66 21.02 -5.75
C GLU A 167 -38.28 21.36 -5.19
N GLU A 168 -37.42 20.34 -5.02
CA GLU A 168 -36.03 20.54 -4.59
C GLU A 168 -35.28 21.45 -5.55
N PHE A 169 -35.40 21.24 -6.87
CA PHE A 169 -34.72 22.06 -7.85
C PHE A 169 -35.11 23.54 -7.75
N LYS A 170 -36.41 23.84 -7.65
CA LYS A 170 -36.90 25.23 -7.51
C LYS A 170 -36.42 25.88 -6.21
N GLU A 171 -36.38 25.13 -5.11
CA GLU A 171 -35.97 25.69 -3.82
C GLU A 171 -34.46 25.87 -3.73
N TRP A 172 -33.69 24.86 -4.15
CA TRP A 172 -32.25 24.83 -3.92
C TRP A 172 -31.43 25.58 -4.97
N THR A 173 -32.04 26.03 -6.06
CA THR A 173 -31.41 26.94 -7.04
C THR A 173 -31.41 28.42 -6.60
N LYS A 174 -31.94 28.74 -5.42
CA LYS A 174 -31.73 30.05 -4.78
C LYS A 174 -30.28 30.14 -4.28
N ASN A 175 -29.69 31.33 -4.34
CA ASN A 175 -28.29 31.55 -3.94
C ASN A 175 -28.08 31.80 -2.43
N VAL A 176 -29.13 31.81 -1.63
CA VAL A 176 -29.08 31.96 -0.17
C VAL A 176 -29.71 30.74 0.49
N TRP A 177 -28.91 29.99 1.24
CA TRP A 177 -29.30 28.73 1.86
C TRP A 177 -29.38 28.84 3.37
N TYR A 178 -30.47 28.28 3.90
CA TYR A 178 -30.74 28.17 5.32
C TYR A 178 -30.99 26.71 5.68
N PHE A 179 -30.38 26.25 6.76
CA PHE A 179 -30.60 24.91 7.31
C PHE A 179 -31.28 25.03 8.68
N ASP A 180 -32.34 24.25 8.90
CA ASP A 180 -33.07 24.23 10.17
C ASP A 180 -32.35 23.37 11.20
N LYS A 181 -32.02 23.96 12.35
CA LYS A 181 -31.47 23.21 13.48
C LYS A 181 -32.41 22.14 14.02
N GLU A 182 -33.73 22.31 13.88
CA GLU A 182 -34.72 21.35 14.40
C GLU A 182 -34.85 20.08 13.52
N LYS A 183 -34.41 20.14 12.26
CA LYS A 183 -34.26 18.97 11.37
C LYS A 183 -32.85 18.36 11.41
N GLU A 184 -31.95 18.88 12.27
CA GLU A 184 -30.67 18.25 12.59
C GLU A 184 -30.87 16.98 13.45
N GLN A 185 -31.73 16.04 13.03
CA GLN A 185 -31.64 14.66 13.52
C GLN A 185 -30.37 14.03 12.94
N GLY A 186 -29.24 14.35 13.55
CA GLY A 186 -27.91 13.87 13.18
C GLY A 186 -26.77 14.75 13.69
N PHE A 187 -27.06 16.02 13.99
CA PHE A 187 -26.15 16.95 14.64
C PHE A 187 -26.78 17.54 15.90
N GLU A 188 -27.30 16.68 16.77
CA GLU A 188 -26.94 16.95 18.16
C GLU A 188 -25.42 17.03 18.19
N ASN A 189 -24.92 18.04 18.87
CA ASN A 189 -23.69 17.96 19.60
C ASN A 189 -23.65 16.65 20.41
N ILE A 190 -23.44 15.49 19.78
CA ILE A 190 -23.17 14.21 20.45
C ILE A 190 -21.88 14.33 21.27
N LEU A 191 -21.15 15.46 21.17
CA LEU A 191 -20.00 15.80 22.01
C LEU A 191 -19.88 17.27 22.47
N CYS A 192 -20.95 18.06 22.43
CA CYS A 192 -20.92 19.43 22.98
C CYS A 192 -22.19 19.82 23.75
N ALA A 193 -23.05 18.85 24.08
CA ALA A 193 -24.24 19.08 24.90
C ALA A 193 -24.23 18.12 26.11
N SER A 194 -23.37 18.42 27.09
CA SER A 194 -23.56 18.22 28.54
C SER A 194 -22.21 18.17 29.27
N ASN A 195 -22.08 19.00 30.31
CA ASN A 195 -21.22 18.82 31.48
C ASN A 195 -19.80 18.26 31.27
N ASN A 196 -18.81 19.16 31.19
CA ASN A 196 -17.40 18.98 31.63
C ASN A 196 -16.62 17.71 31.25
N ALA A 197 -17.09 16.92 30.29
CA ALA A 197 -16.35 15.80 29.71
C ALA A 197 -16.60 15.75 28.19
N LYS A 198 -15.50 15.56 27.43
CA LYS A 198 -15.40 15.36 25.96
C LYS A 198 -15.20 16.62 25.12
N LYS A 199 -13.93 16.92 24.85
CA LYS A 199 -13.41 18.02 24.01
C LYS A 199 -12.69 17.50 22.74
N ASP A 200 -12.97 16.26 22.32
CA ASP A 200 -12.07 15.48 21.45
C ASP A 200 -12.63 15.07 20.06
N LEU A 201 -13.61 15.78 19.48
CA LEU A 201 -14.05 15.49 18.10
C LEU A 201 -14.14 16.74 17.20
N HIS A 202 -13.97 16.49 15.90
CA HIS A 202 -13.59 17.41 14.82
C HIS A 202 -14.14 18.85 14.96
N PRO A 203 -13.27 19.88 14.85
CA PRO A 203 -13.61 21.24 15.27
C PRO A 203 -14.65 21.96 14.38
N ALA A 204 -14.83 21.53 13.13
CA ALA A 204 -15.67 22.24 12.16
C ALA A 204 -16.30 21.33 11.08
N PRO A 205 -17.32 20.51 11.39
CA PRO A 205 -18.12 19.82 10.37
C PRO A 205 -19.15 20.75 9.70
N TYR A 206 -19.37 20.61 8.39
CA TYR A 206 -20.51 21.23 7.69
C TYR A 206 -21.75 20.30 7.67
N PRO A 207 -22.98 20.83 7.49
CA PRO A 207 -24.23 20.06 7.53
C PRO A 207 -24.36 19.03 6.41
N GLU A 208 -25.06 17.92 6.69
CA GLU A 208 -25.37 16.88 5.69
C GLU A 208 -26.27 17.41 4.55
N GLU A 209 -27.27 18.24 4.89
CA GLU A 209 -28.17 18.84 3.89
C GLU A 209 -27.41 19.71 2.88
N LEU A 210 -26.35 20.41 3.30
CA LEU A 210 -25.51 21.18 2.39
C LEU A 210 -24.95 20.28 1.28
N ILE A 211 -24.45 19.11 1.65
CA ILE A 211 -23.85 18.16 0.70
C ILE A 211 -24.92 17.47 -0.14
N GLU A 212 -26.06 17.11 0.45
CA GLU A 212 -27.17 16.55 -0.29
C GLU A 212 -27.59 17.46 -1.45
N ARG A 213 -27.79 18.75 -1.17
CA ARG A 213 -28.15 19.75 -2.17
C ARG A 213 -27.10 19.83 -3.27
N LEU A 214 -25.82 19.98 -2.91
CA LEU A 214 -24.73 20.06 -3.88
C LEU A 214 -24.64 18.81 -4.77
N LEU A 215 -24.77 17.61 -4.18
CA LEU A 215 -24.72 16.36 -4.93
C LEU A 215 -25.91 16.21 -5.88
N LYS A 216 -27.14 16.48 -5.44
CA LYS A 216 -28.34 16.38 -6.27
C LYS A 216 -28.38 17.43 -7.39
N ILE A 217 -27.84 18.62 -7.18
CA ILE A 217 -27.80 19.69 -8.19
C ILE A 217 -26.68 19.47 -9.22
N TYR A 218 -25.50 19.03 -8.77
CA TYR A 218 -24.27 19.06 -9.59
C TYR A 218 -23.71 17.68 -9.96
N SER A 219 -24.37 16.57 -9.60
CA SER A 219 -23.92 15.22 -9.94
C SER A 219 -25.06 14.25 -10.22
N TYR A 220 -24.76 13.20 -10.97
CA TYR A 220 -25.65 12.06 -11.20
C TYR A 220 -25.38 10.96 -10.17
N LYS A 221 -26.32 10.03 -9.99
CA LYS A 221 -26.01 8.75 -9.32
C LYS A 221 -24.83 8.07 -10.03
N ASN A 222 -24.05 7.30 -9.27
CA ASN A 222 -22.81 6.65 -9.71
C ASN A 222 -21.62 7.58 -10.02
N ASP A 223 -21.78 8.90 -10.07
CA ASP A 223 -20.65 9.85 -10.19
C ASP A 223 -19.65 9.66 -9.05
N ILE A 224 -18.37 9.99 -9.31
CA ILE A 224 -17.29 9.90 -8.35
C ILE A 224 -17.09 11.25 -7.67
N VAL A 225 -17.39 11.29 -6.37
CA VAL A 225 -17.22 12.45 -5.48
C VAL A 225 -15.84 12.41 -4.82
N LEU A 226 -15.10 13.51 -4.83
CA LEU A 226 -13.84 13.66 -4.10
C LEU A 226 -13.99 14.71 -2.99
N ASP A 227 -13.50 14.36 -1.79
CA ASP A 227 -13.20 15.34 -0.75
C ASP A 227 -11.72 15.22 -0.33
N PRO A 228 -10.84 16.16 -0.73
CA PRO A 228 -9.43 16.15 -0.34
C PRO A 228 -9.18 16.54 1.12
N PHE A 229 -10.21 16.98 1.87
CA PHE A 229 -10.17 17.36 3.28
C PHE A 229 -11.36 16.73 4.02
N ASN A 230 -11.45 15.40 3.93
CA ASN A 230 -12.66 14.65 4.26
C ASN A 230 -13.10 14.74 5.72
N GLY A 231 -12.18 15.05 6.66
CA GLY A 231 -12.49 15.14 8.08
C GLY A 231 -13.18 13.88 8.58
N THR A 232 -14.30 14.05 9.29
CA THR A 232 -15.14 12.94 9.79
C THR A 232 -16.11 12.37 8.75
N GLY A 233 -15.94 12.71 7.47
CA GLY A 233 -16.57 12.03 6.36
C GLY A 233 -17.98 12.46 6.00
N THR A 234 -18.40 13.70 6.27
CA THR A 234 -19.75 14.15 5.89
C THR A 234 -19.98 14.05 4.38
N THR A 235 -19.03 14.49 3.55
CA THR A 235 -19.15 14.39 2.09
C THR A 235 -19.27 12.94 1.62
N THR A 236 -18.39 12.08 2.11
CA THR A 236 -18.33 10.67 1.71
C THR A 236 -19.52 9.85 2.23
N TYR A 237 -20.01 10.16 3.43
CA TYR A 237 -21.24 9.60 4.00
C TYR A 237 -22.46 9.94 3.12
N MET A 238 -22.65 11.21 2.78
CA MET A 238 -23.77 11.62 1.93
C MET A 238 -23.66 11.10 0.51
N ALA A 239 -22.45 11.05 -0.05
CA ALA A 239 -22.21 10.41 -1.34
C ALA A 239 -22.63 8.92 -1.31
N ASN A 240 -22.29 8.19 -0.25
CA ASN A 240 -22.70 6.80 -0.09
C ASN A 240 -24.24 6.65 0.03
N LEU A 241 -24.88 7.48 0.85
CA LEU A 241 -26.34 7.45 1.07
C LEU A 241 -27.12 7.72 -0.22
N LEU A 242 -26.61 8.66 -1.04
CA LEU A 242 -27.23 9.07 -2.29
C LEU A 242 -26.76 8.23 -3.50
N ASN A 243 -26.15 7.06 -3.30
CA ASN A 243 -25.70 6.15 -4.36
C ASN A 243 -24.68 6.76 -5.34
N ARG A 244 -23.76 7.59 -4.82
CA ARG A 244 -22.55 8.03 -5.53
C ARG A 244 -21.35 7.20 -5.09
N GLN A 245 -20.34 7.18 -5.94
CA GLN A 245 -19.01 6.69 -5.59
C GLN A 245 -18.23 7.80 -4.90
N PHE A 246 -17.23 7.46 -4.09
CA PHE A 246 -16.47 8.49 -3.38
C PHE A 246 -15.02 8.12 -3.10
N ILE A 247 -14.21 9.17 -2.97
CA ILE A 247 -12.84 9.17 -2.46
C ILE A 247 -12.74 10.29 -1.42
N GLY A 248 -12.56 9.95 -0.16
CA GLY A 248 -12.23 10.90 0.90
C GLY A 248 -10.76 10.79 1.26
N ILE A 249 -10.04 11.91 1.32
CA ILE A 249 -8.65 11.98 1.77
C ILE A 249 -8.59 12.77 3.06
N GLU A 250 -7.93 12.22 4.08
CA GLU A 250 -7.82 12.85 5.39
C GLU A 250 -6.47 12.52 6.04
N LEU A 251 -5.85 13.53 6.65
CA LEU A 251 -4.53 13.41 7.25
C LEU A 251 -4.58 12.73 8.62
N SER A 252 -5.59 13.03 9.44
CA SER A 252 -5.80 12.41 10.75
C SER A 252 -6.34 10.98 10.60
N TYR A 253 -5.59 10.03 11.16
CA TYR A 253 -6.01 8.64 11.24
C TYR A 253 -7.32 8.48 12.01
N LYS A 254 -7.47 9.18 13.14
CA LYS A 254 -8.68 9.16 13.98
C LYS A 254 -9.92 9.65 13.23
N TYR A 255 -9.78 10.70 12.42
CA TYR A 255 -10.89 11.21 11.61
C TYR A 255 -11.28 10.24 10.50
N CYS A 256 -10.32 9.56 9.87
CA CYS A 256 -10.60 8.46 8.96
C CYS A 256 -11.38 7.31 9.64
N GLU A 257 -11.00 6.92 10.86
CA GLU A 257 -11.72 5.89 11.61
C GLU A 257 -13.18 6.29 11.89
N ILE A 258 -13.42 7.54 12.29
CA ILE A 258 -14.78 8.06 12.49
C ILE A 258 -15.57 8.04 11.17
N ALA A 259 -14.97 8.52 10.07
CA ALA A 259 -15.60 8.53 8.75
C ALA A 259 -16.00 7.11 8.31
N ILE A 260 -15.10 6.15 8.51
CA ILE A 260 -15.35 4.74 8.21
C ILE A 260 -16.51 4.18 9.04
N ASN A 261 -16.53 4.44 10.35
CA ASN A 261 -17.58 3.95 11.24
C ASN A 261 -18.97 4.51 10.89
N ARG A 262 -19.05 5.73 10.32
CA ARG A 262 -20.31 6.33 9.84
C ARG A 262 -20.90 5.61 8.64
N LEU A 263 -20.10 4.91 7.83
CA LEU A 263 -20.57 4.25 6.60
C LEU A 263 -21.43 3.00 6.84
N GLN A 264 -21.80 2.70 8.10
CA GLN A 264 -22.71 1.62 8.57
C GLN A 264 -22.41 0.18 8.07
N ASN A 265 -21.35 -0.01 7.28
CA ASN A 265 -20.85 -1.32 6.85
C ASN A 265 -19.82 -1.85 7.87
N LYS A 266 -20.29 -2.28 9.04
CA LYS A 266 -19.45 -2.73 10.17
C LYS A 266 -18.53 -3.90 9.87
N SER A 267 -18.73 -4.68 8.81
CA SER A 267 -18.04 -5.97 8.66
C SER A 267 -16.72 -5.94 7.88
N LEU A 268 -16.41 -4.91 7.06
CA LEU A 268 -15.29 -5.02 6.09
C LEU A 268 -14.61 -3.69 5.72
N SER A 269 -14.80 -2.61 6.48
CA SER A 269 -14.19 -1.32 6.15
C SER A 269 -12.70 -1.30 6.49
N ILE A 270 -11.88 -1.50 5.47
CA ILE A 270 -10.41 -1.52 5.58
C ILE A 270 -9.90 -0.09 5.35
N LEU A 271 -9.32 0.52 6.40
CA LEU A 271 -8.62 1.80 6.24
C LEU A 271 -7.35 1.61 5.42
N LYS A 272 -7.15 2.46 4.41
CA LYS A 272 -5.94 2.47 3.59
C LYS A 272 -5.10 3.69 3.93
N SER A 273 -3.83 3.49 4.30
CA SER A 273 -2.90 4.59 4.54
C SER A 273 -1.84 4.69 3.46
N PHE A 274 -1.39 5.92 3.20
CA PHE A 274 -0.45 6.25 2.13
C PHE A 274 0.77 6.99 2.69
N PRO A 275 1.62 6.33 3.50
CA PRO A 275 2.81 6.95 4.03
C PRO A 275 3.86 7.17 2.94
N ASP A 276 4.47 8.35 2.91
CA ASP A 276 5.47 8.72 1.89
C ASP A 276 6.75 7.85 1.90
N LYS A 277 7.08 7.20 3.02
CA LYS A 277 8.38 6.54 3.24
C LYS A 277 8.38 5.01 3.13
N MET A 278 7.26 4.37 2.79
CA MET A 278 7.18 2.88 2.76
C MET A 278 7.63 2.25 1.44
N ALA A 279 7.63 2.99 0.34
CA ALA A 279 7.90 2.45 -1.01
C ALA A 279 9.23 1.70 -1.14
N ASN A 280 10.30 2.23 -0.51
CA ASN A 280 11.65 1.67 -0.62
C ASN A 280 11.88 0.46 0.30
N LEU A 281 10.95 0.17 1.22
CA LEU A 281 11.10 -0.91 2.19
C LEU A 281 10.48 -2.22 1.71
N VAL A 282 9.48 -2.14 0.83
CA VAL A 282 8.83 -3.31 0.22
C VAL A 282 9.55 -3.79 -1.05
N ASN A 283 10.65 -3.15 -1.45
CA ASN A 283 11.50 -3.58 -2.57
C ASN A 283 12.95 -3.81 -2.11
N SER A 284 13.74 -4.50 -2.94
CA SER A 284 15.16 -4.81 -2.70
C SER A 284 16.13 -3.69 -3.08
N ASP A 285 15.65 -2.49 -3.38
CA ASP A 285 16.50 -1.39 -3.89
C ASP A 285 17.44 -0.80 -2.82
N ASN A 286 17.06 -0.85 -1.53
CA ASN A 286 17.89 -0.40 -0.41
C ASN A 286 18.55 -1.60 0.32
N THR A 287 19.60 -2.15 -0.29
CA THR A 287 20.33 -3.33 0.22
C THR A 287 21.81 -3.10 0.52
N LEU A 288 22.32 -1.88 0.27
CA LEU A 288 23.70 -1.49 0.57
C LEU A 288 24.07 -1.79 2.03
N ASP A 289 25.29 -2.30 2.22
CA ASP A 289 25.85 -2.64 3.53
C ASP A 289 25.07 -3.71 4.31
N SER A 290 24.34 -4.56 3.58
CA SER A 290 23.67 -5.73 4.16
C SER A 290 24.00 -6.99 3.36
N LEU A 291 23.81 -8.17 3.97
CA LEU A 291 23.98 -9.44 3.25
C LEU A 291 23.06 -9.58 2.02
N ASN A 292 21.99 -8.79 1.90
CA ASN A 292 21.16 -8.77 0.69
C ASN A 292 21.88 -8.16 -0.52
N GLU A 293 22.91 -7.34 -0.31
CA GLU A 293 23.76 -6.77 -1.39
C GLU A 293 24.40 -7.89 -2.22
N VAL A 294 24.98 -8.87 -1.53
CA VAL A 294 25.76 -9.96 -2.14
C VAL A 294 24.93 -11.22 -2.38
N PHE A 295 23.78 -11.38 -1.73
CA PHE A 295 22.80 -12.44 -2.00
C PHE A 295 21.53 -11.86 -2.66
N PRO A 296 21.60 -11.47 -3.95
CA PRO A 296 20.47 -10.86 -4.62
C PRO A 296 19.30 -11.85 -4.73
N TYR A 297 18.10 -11.36 -4.41
CA TYR A 297 16.85 -12.10 -4.54
C TYR A 297 15.75 -11.11 -4.91
N LYS A 298 15.11 -11.30 -6.07
CA LYS A 298 14.25 -10.27 -6.68
C LYS A 298 13.01 -10.00 -5.84
N GLU A 299 12.51 -11.01 -5.14
CA GLU A 299 11.29 -10.95 -4.35
C GLU A 299 11.56 -10.73 -2.85
N ALA A 300 12.79 -10.35 -2.48
CA ALA A 300 13.10 -9.93 -1.13
C ALA A 300 12.68 -8.48 -0.88
N PHE A 301 12.08 -8.22 0.28
CA PHE A 301 11.93 -6.86 0.81
C PHE A 301 13.17 -6.43 1.63
N SER A 302 13.21 -5.14 1.96
CA SER A 302 14.31 -4.54 2.72
C SER A 302 14.42 -5.12 4.13
N PRO A 303 15.64 -5.39 4.65
CA PRO A 303 15.81 -5.88 6.01
C PRO A 303 15.35 -4.86 7.08
N TYR A 304 15.21 -3.59 6.72
CA TYR A 304 14.78 -2.52 7.61
C TYR A 304 13.25 -2.39 7.74
N LEU A 305 12.47 -3.15 6.95
CA LEU A 305 11.01 -3.07 6.98
C LEU A 305 10.44 -3.38 8.37
N ILE A 306 10.97 -4.42 9.03
CA ILE A 306 10.48 -4.84 10.35
C ILE A 306 10.70 -3.76 11.42
N GLU A 307 11.82 -3.04 11.37
CA GLU A 307 12.13 -1.95 12.31
C GLU A 307 11.16 -0.78 12.15
N GLN A 308 10.84 -0.44 10.91
CA GLN A 308 9.90 0.64 10.62
C GLN A 308 8.48 0.30 11.07
N LEU A 309 8.05 -0.95 10.87
CA LEU A 309 6.78 -1.46 11.39
C LEU A 309 6.78 -1.49 12.92
N GLN A 310 7.88 -1.93 13.53
CA GLN A 310 8.05 -1.94 14.98
C GLN A 310 7.88 -0.54 15.59
N ASN A 311 8.53 0.46 14.99
CA ASN A 311 8.44 1.85 15.42
C ASN A 311 7.04 2.43 15.22
N LYS A 312 6.40 2.16 14.06
CA LYS A 312 5.07 2.68 13.75
C LYS A 312 3.99 2.13 14.69
N PHE A 313 4.06 0.85 15.06
CA PHE A 313 3.05 0.19 15.89
C PHE A 313 3.47 0.01 17.35
N HIS A 314 4.60 0.59 17.76
CA HIS A 314 5.15 0.53 19.11
C HIS A 314 5.15 -0.89 19.71
N CYS A 315 5.49 -1.89 18.90
CA CYS A 315 5.47 -3.28 19.33
C CYS A 315 6.89 -3.78 19.66
N SER A 316 7.03 -4.71 20.60
CA SER A 316 8.31 -5.37 20.89
C SER A 316 8.34 -6.75 20.25
N ILE A 317 9.40 -7.06 19.51
CA ILE A 317 9.52 -8.30 18.73
C ILE A 317 10.74 -9.09 19.21
N GLN A 318 10.51 -10.20 19.93
CA GLN A 318 11.61 -11.11 20.31
C GLN A 318 11.64 -12.36 19.42
N SER A 319 10.46 -12.86 19.03
CA SER A 319 10.31 -13.95 18.05
C SER A 319 9.55 -13.52 16.80
N LEU A 320 10.09 -13.90 15.64
CA LEU A 320 9.53 -13.63 14.32
C LEU A 320 9.29 -14.92 13.56
N TYR A 321 8.10 -15.07 12.99
CA TYR A 321 7.78 -16.11 12.03
C TYR A 321 7.54 -15.55 10.63
N ASP A 322 8.08 -16.22 9.63
CA ASP A 322 7.84 -15.94 8.22
C ASP A 322 7.43 -17.24 7.49
N PRO A 323 6.12 -17.43 7.19
CA PRO A 323 5.62 -18.60 6.47
C PRO A 323 6.05 -18.69 5.00
N PHE A 324 6.70 -17.65 4.46
CA PHE A 324 7.24 -17.58 3.10
C PHE A 324 8.59 -16.87 3.13
N CYS A 325 9.52 -17.41 3.93
CA CYS A 325 10.72 -16.67 4.31
C CYS A 325 11.69 -16.41 3.15
N GLY A 326 11.55 -17.12 2.03
CA GLY A 326 12.46 -17.03 0.90
C GLY A 326 13.91 -17.17 1.35
N VAL A 327 14.70 -16.12 1.07
CA VAL A 327 16.13 -16.04 1.42
C VAL A 327 16.40 -15.44 2.81
N GLY A 328 15.38 -15.33 3.66
CA GLY A 328 15.49 -14.92 5.06
C GLY A 328 15.78 -13.43 5.29
N SER A 329 15.33 -12.55 4.39
CA SER A 329 15.56 -11.09 4.50
C SER A 329 14.95 -10.49 5.77
N SER A 330 13.78 -11.00 6.19
CA SER A 330 13.11 -10.65 7.45
C SER A 330 13.96 -10.92 8.70
N PHE A 331 14.94 -11.82 8.62
CA PHE A 331 15.74 -12.27 9.75
C PHE A 331 17.11 -11.58 9.86
N LEU A 332 17.40 -10.59 9.01
CA LEU A 332 18.66 -9.86 9.07
C LEU A 332 18.73 -8.85 10.22
N ASN A 333 17.59 -8.41 10.76
CA ASN A 333 17.58 -7.47 11.88
C ASN A 333 18.25 -8.09 13.13
N PRO A 334 19.34 -7.51 13.67
CA PRO A 334 20.09 -8.07 14.81
C PRO A 334 19.29 -8.16 16.11
N GLN A 335 18.24 -7.35 16.29
CA GLN A 335 17.48 -7.26 17.55
C GLN A 335 16.55 -8.46 17.80
N ILE A 336 16.15 -9.17 16.75
CA ILE A 336 15.27 -10.33 16.84
C ILE A 336 16.08 -11.53 17.32
N LYS A 337 15.59 -12.25 18.35
CA LYS A 337 16.32 -13.34 18.99
C LYS A 337 15.95 -14.72 18.44
N GLN A 338 14.68 -14.94 18.08
CA GLN A 338 14.19 -16.21 17.58
C GLN A 338 13.54 -16.01 16.21
N CYS A 339 14.01 -16.75 15.21
CA CYS A 339 13.47 -16.66 13.86
C CYS A 339 13.04 -18.04 13.37
N PHE A 340 11.79 -18.13 12.92
CA PHE A 340 11.18 -19.32 12.39
C PHE A 340 10.77 -19.05 10.94
N GLY A 341 11.28 -19.81 9.98
CA GLY A 341 11.05 -19.58 8.56
C GLY A 341 10.72 -20.86 7.81
N PHE A 342 9.62 -20.83 7.05
CA PHE A 342 9.25 -21.88 6.11
C PHE A 342 9.28 -21.34 4.69
N ASP A 343 9.71 -22.17 3.75
CA ASP A 343 9.56 -21.92 2.32
C ASP A 343 9.56 -23.24 1.55
N THR A 344 8.77 -23.32 0.48
CA THR A 344 8.73 -24.49 -0.41
C THR A 344 9.94 -24.59 -1.34
N SER A 345 10.72 -23.52 -1.46
CA SER A 345 11.92 -23.47 -2.29
C SER A 345 13.13 -23.97 -1.52
N PRO A 346 13.65 -25.19 -1.82
CA PRO A 346 14.91 -25.66 -1.25
C PRO A 346 16.06 -24.70 -1.53
N PHE A 347 16.09 -24.06 -2.71
CA PHE A 347 17.13 -23.10 -3.04
C PHE A 347 17.08 -21.90 -2.08
N ALA A 348 15.89 -21.31 -1.89
CA ALA A 348 15.74 -20.14 -1.03
C ALA A 348 16.11 -20.44 0.43
N ILE A 349 15.68 -21.59 0.97
CA ILE A 349 16.05 -22.04 2.33
C ILE A 349 17.56 -22.22 2.47
N ASN A 350 18.23 -22.81 1.48
CA ASN A 350 19.67 -22.99 1.55
C ASN A 350 20.43 -21.66 1.50
N VAL A 351 19.94 -20.69 0.72
CA VAL A 351 20.45 -19.31 0.72
C VAL A 351 20.22 -18.65 2.08
N ALA A 352 19.03 -18.79 2.67
CA ALA A 352 18.72 -18.25 4.00
C ALA A 352 19.68 -18.82 5.06
N LYS A 353 19.93 -20.14 5.04
CA LYS A 353 20.91 -20.80 5.91
C LYS A 353 22.32 -20.26 5.72
N ALA A 354 22.78 -20.15 4.47
CA ALA A 354 24.08 -19.54 4.15
C ALA A 354 24.20 -18.13 4.75
N LYS A 355 23.18 -17.28 4.55
CA LYS A 355 23.19 -15.90 5.05
C LYS A 355 23.18 -15.82 6.58
N LEU A 356 22.31 -16.58 7.23
CA LEU A 356 21.92 -16.35 8.63
C LEU A 356 22.70 -17.19 9.64
N GLU A 357 23.18 -18.38 9.26
CA GLU A 357 23.94 -19.24 10.18
C GLU A 357 25.32 -18.66 10.47
N LYS A 358 25.72 -18.65 11.75
CA LYS A 358 27.01 -18.09 12.18
C LYS A 358 28.18 -18.91 11.64
N LEU A 359 29.18 -18.22 11.07
CA LEU A 359 30.45 -18.80 10.65
C LEU A 359 31.53 -18.56 11.70
N ASP A 360 32.49 -19.49 11.80
CA ASP A 360 33.66 -19.32 12.64
C ASP A 360 34.64 -18.31 12.03
N SER A 361 35.08 -17.34 12.84
CA SER A 361 35.92 -16.24 12.37
C SER A 361 37.30 -16.69 11.88
N LYS A 362 37.90 -17.72 12.49
CA LYS A 362 39.20 -18.27 12.05
C LYS A 362 39.06 -19.00 10.72
N LYS A 363 37.98 -19.77 10.55
CA LYS A 363 37.66 -20.45 9.29
C LYS A 363 37.39 -19.44 8.18
N LEU A 364 36.66 -18.35 8.46
CA LEU A 364 36.41 -17.27 7.50
C LEU A 364 37.72 -16.62 7.03
N GLN A 365 38.68 -16.43 7.93
CA GLN A 365 39.98 -15.85 7.60
C GLN A 365 40.83 -16.78 6.71
N LYS A 366 40.74 -18.11 6.92
CA LYS A 366 41.34 -19.10 6.00
C LYS A 366 40.63 -19.09 4.64
N ALA A 367 39.30 -19.01 4.63
CA ALA A 367 38.51 -18.92 3.40
C ALA A 367 38.88 -17.68 2.58
N LYS A 368 39.14 -16.54 3.24
CA LYS A 368 39.63 -15.32 2.59
C LYS A 368 40.89 -15.58 1.77
N LYS A 369 41.87 -16.29 2.35
CA LYS A 369 43.11 -16.67 1.65
C LYS A 369 42.86 -17.60 0.46
N ILE A 370 41.88 -18.52 0.55
CA ILE A 370 41.49 -19.37 -0.59
C ILE A 370 40.94 -18.50 -1.71
N ALA A 371 40.04 -17.56 -1.41
CA ALA A 371 39.47 -16.64 -2.40
C ALA A 371 40.56 -15.78 -3.07
N GLU A 372 41.44 -15.14 -2.29
CA GLU A 372 42.53 -14.29 -2.79
C GLU A 372 43.44 -15.05 -3.76
N ASN A 373 43.85 -16.26 -3.37
CA ASN A 373 44.81 -17.07 -4.12
C ASN A 373 44.18 -17.98 -5.18
N PHE A 374 42.86 -17.96 -5.35
CA PHE A 374 42.19 -18.86 -6.29
C PHE A 374 42.72 -18.67 -7.72
N GLN A 375 43.05 -19.78 -8.37
CA GLN A 375 43.39 -19.84 -9.78
C GLN A 375 42.66 -21.05 -10.38
N PHE A 376 41.99 -20.82 -11.51
CA PHE A 376 41.27 -21.89 -12.20
C PHE A 376 42.21 -23.03 -12.60
N SER A 377 41.90 -24.23 -12.14
CA SER A 377 42.75 -25.43 -12.31
C SER A 377 42.65 -26.07 -13.71
N ASN A 378 41.96 -25.44 -14.65
CA ASN A 378 41.59 -26.01 -15.96
C ASN A 378 40.76 -27.30 -15.89
N LYS A 379 40.22 -27.64 -14.71
CA LYS A 379 39.35 -28.81 -14.53
C LYS A 379 38.00 -28.61 -15.22
N SER A 380 37.53 -29.67 -15.87
CA SER A 380 36.23 -29.69 -16.54
C SER A 380 35.16 -30.31 -15.64
N TYR A 381 33.99 -29.69 -15.60
CA TYR A 381 32.85 -30.12 -14.79
C TYR A 381 31.64 -30.41 -15.68
N PRO A 382 30.88 -31.50 -15.47
CA PRO A 382 29.71 -31.80 -16.28
C PRO A 382 28.61 -30.75 -16.09
N TYR A 383 27.87 -30.45 -17.15
CA TYR A 383 26.67 -29.62 -17.00
C TYR A 383 25.56 -30.37 -16.26
N PRO A 384 24.65 -29.65 -15.59
CA PRO A 384 23.41 -30.24 -15.08
C PRO A 384 22.63 -30.94 -16.20
N LYS A 385 21.83 -31.96 -15.84
CA LYS A 385 21.02 -32.77 -16.77
C LYS A 385 19.76 -32.03 -17.29
N TRP A 386 19.92 -30.78 -17.67
CA TRP A 386 18.90 -29.98 -18.33
C TRP A 386 19.39 -29.61 -19.73
N GLU A 387 18.65 -30.08 -20.73
CA GLU A 387 19.02 -30.01 -22.15
C GLU A 387 19.37 -28.60 -22.62
N SER A 388 18.62 -27.59 -22.17
CA SER A 388 18.87 -26.20 -22.58
C SER A 388 19.91 -25.47 -21.72
N PHE A 389 20.57 -26.13 -20.76
CA PHE A 389 21.52 -25.45 -19.86
C PHE A 389 22.70 -24.81 -20.61
N SER A 390 23.23 -25.53 -21.62
CA SER A 390 24.35 -25.07 -22.45
C SER A 390 24.05 -23.79 -23.23
N LYS A 391 22.77 -23.50 -23.51
CA LYS A 391 22.32 -22.25 -24.13
C LYS A 391 22.61 -21.03 -23.25
N TYR A 392 22.54 -21.20 -21.93
CA TYR A 392 22.61 -20.11 -20.96
C TYR A 392 23.95 -20.05 -20.21
N ALA A 393 24.74 -21.13 -20.24
CA ALA A 393 26.02 -21.20 -19.55
C ALA A 393 27.18 -21.46 -20.52
N ASN A 394 28.14 -20.53 -20.57
CA ASN A 394 29.40 -20.78 -21.26
C ASN A 394 30.22 -21.84 -20.49
N LYS A 395 30.84 -22.79 -21.19
CA LYS A 395 31.53 -23.93 -20.57
C LYS A 395 32.71 -23.53 -19.71
N LYS A 396 33.52 -22.59 -20.19
CA LYS A 396 34.67 -22.07 -19.46
C LYS A 396 34.22 -21.35 -18.20
N GLN A 397 33.23 -20.47 -18.30
CA GLN A 397 32.69 -19.75 -17.13
C GLN A 397 32.08 -20.71 -16.10
N PHE A 398 31.30 -21.70 -16.55
CA PHE A 398 30.72 -22.71 -15.67
C PHE A 398 31.78 -23.54 -14.96
N ASN A 399 32.83 -23.98 -15.68
CA ASN A 399 33.94 -24.70 -15.07
C ASN A 399 34.64 -23.84 -14.00
N ILE A 400 34.90 -22.56 -14.26
CA ILE A 400 35.49 -21.63 -13.27
C ILE A 400 34.59 -21.52 -12.04
N ILE A 401 33.27 -21.38 -12.23
CA ILE A 401 32.30 -21.28 -11.12
C ILE A 401 32.35 -22.52 -10.23
N ILE A 402 32.28 -23.71 -10.80
CA ILE A 402 32.27 -24.95 -10.01
C ILE A 402 33.64 -25.19 -9.37
N ASP A 403 34.74 -24.93 -10.09
CA ASP A 403 36.09 -25.04 -9.55
C ASP A 403 36.32 -24.11 -8.36
N PHE A 404 35.82 -22.87 -8.47
CA PHE A 404 35.85 -21.90 -7.39
C PHE A 404 35.11 -22.42 -6.16
N ILE A 405 33.89 -22.92 -6.32
CA ILE A 405 33.11 -23.49 -5.22
C ILE A 405 33.85 -24.69 -4.59
N GLU A 406 34.33 -25.63 -5.41
CA GLU A 406 35.00 -26.84 -4.94
C GLU A 406 36.31 -26.54 -4.19
N SER A 407 36.99 -25.42 -4.46
CA SER A 407 38.19 -25.01 -3.73
C SER A 407 37.97 -24.82 -2.22
N PHE A 408 36.74 -24.58 -1.78
CA PHE A 408 36.38 -24.40 -0.36
C PHE A 408 35.94 -25.70 0.32
N LYS A 409 35.73 -26.79 -0.42
CA LYS A 409 35.10 -28.03 0.08
C LYS A 409 35.84 -28.68 1.25
N GLY A 410 37.17 -28.58 1.26
CA GLY A 410 38.01 -29.15 2.31
C GLY A 410 38.12 -28.31 3.58
N LEU A 411 37.57 -27.08 3.61
CA LEU A 411 37.79 -26.15 4.73
C LEU A 411 36.78 -26.35 5.88
N ASP A 412 35.50 -26.20 5.59
CA ASP A 412 34.40 -26.29 6.55
C ASP A 412 33.06 -26.38 5.83
N SER A 413 32.14 -27.20 6.32
CA SER A 413 30.87 -27.42 5.64
C SER A 413 29.99 -26.17 5.58
N LYS A 414 29.98 -25.33 6.62
CA LYS A 414 29.19 -24.09 6.64
C LYS A 414 29.81 -23.02 5.75
N VAL A 415 31.14 -22.88 5.75
CA VAL A 415 31.83 -21.95 4.84
C VAL A 415 31.66 -22.38 3.38
N TYR A 416 31.81 -23.67 3.09
CA TYR A 416 31.56 -24.21 1.75
C TYR A 416 30.11 -23.94 1.33
N HIS A 417 29.14 -24.18 2.20
CA HIS A 417 27.73 -23.87 1.96
C HIS A 417 27.49 -22.38 1.71
N PHE A 418 28.13 -21.50 2.50
CA PHE A 418 28.07 -20.05 2.31
C PHE A 418 28.54 -19.63 0.92
N VAL A 419 29.75 -20.04 0.53
CA VAL A 419 30.33 -19.69 -0.77
C VAL A 419 29.50 -20.26 -1.92
N ARG A 420 29.07 -21.52 -1.79
CA ARG A 420 28.27 -22.20 -2.80
C ARG A 420 26.99 -21.43 -3.13
N PHE A 421 26.22 -21.04 -2.13
CA PHE A 421 24.98 -20.30 -2.36
C PHE A 421 25.18 -18.81 -2.64
N LEU A 422 26.28 -18.20 -2.18
CA LEU A 422 26.69 -16.86 -2.60
C LEU A 422 26.89 -16.81 -4.12
N VAL A 423 27.65 -17.78 -4.65
CA VAL A 423 27.93 -17.88 -6.07
C VAL A 423 26.68 -18.21 -6.86
N PHE A 424 25.87 -19.17 -6.40
CA PHE A 424 24.64 -19.54 -7.11
C PHE A 424 23.61 -18.41 -7.17
N CYS A 425 23.49 -17.57 -6.14
CA CYS A 425 22.64 -16.37 -6.18
C CYS A 425 23.07 -15.35 -7.25
N ASN A 426 24.35 -15.34 -7.64
CA ASN A 426 24.89 -14.37 -8.60
C ASN A 426 25.04 -14.93 -10.02
N LEU A 427 24.50 -16.11 -10.33
CA LEU A 427 24.63 -16.72 -11.67
C LEU A 427 24.10 -15.82 -12.80
N GLU A 428 23.02 -15.06 -12.57
CA GLU A 428 22.45 -14.16 -13.58
C GLU A 428 23.41 -13.04 -14.00
N LYS A 429 24.31 -12.62 -13.10
CA LYS A 429 25.35 -11.64 -13.41
C LYS A 429 26.49 -12.29 -14.20
N ILE A 430 26.81 -13.55 -13.90
CA ILE A 430 27.98 -14.26 -14.41
C ILE A 430 27.73 -14.97 -15.76
N LEU A 431 26.54 -15.57 -15.93
CA LEU A 431 26.17 -16.40 -17.07
C LEU A 431 25.26 -15.68 -18.07
N ASN A 432 25.01 -16.32 -19.22
CA ASN A 432 24.32 -15.74 -20.37
C ASN A 432 22.78 -15.84 -20.27
N TYR A 433 22.22 -15.35 -19.17
CA TYR A 433 20.77 -15.24 -19.03
C TYR A 433 20.35 -14.02 -18.22
N LYS A 434 19.04 -13.76 -18.26
CA LYS A 434 18.35 -12.84 -17.37
C LYS A 434 17.01 -13.44 -16.94
N LYS A 435 16.59 -13.13 -15.72
CA LYS A 435 15.23 -13.41 -15.25
C LYS A 435 14.29 -12.41 -15.92
N ASP A 436 13.29 -12.89 -16.66
CA ASP A 436 12.37 -12.03 -17.40
C ASP A 436 10.95 -12.63 -17.42
N GLY A 437 10.00 -11.91 -16.83
CA GLY A 437 8.63 -12.40 -16.64
C GLY A 437 8.60 -13.73 -15.87
N ASN A 438 7.89 -14.71 -16.43
CA ASN A 438 7.64 -16.02 -15.83
C ASN A 438 8.72 -17.07 -16.17
N GLY A 439 9.98 -16.66 -16.28
CA GLY A 439 11.08 -17.56 -16.63
C GLY A 439 12.38 -16.83 -16.94
N ILE A 440 13.19 -17.41 -17.82
CA ILE A 440 14.52 -16.91 -18.18
C ILE A 440 14.63 -16.65 -19.69
N LYS A 441 15.41 -15.64 -20.06
CA LYS A 441 15.79 -15.36 -21.45
C LYS A 441 17.29 -15.27 -21.60
N PHE A 442 17.76 -15.54 -22.82
CA PHE A 442 19.17 -15.35 -23.15
C PHE A 442 19.50 -13.85 -23.09
N ARG A 443 20.60 -13.54 -22.43
CA ARG A 443 21.24 -12.22 -22.43
C ARG A 443 22.71 -12.48 -22.17
N GLU A 444 23.59 -11.92 -23.00
CA GLU A 444 25.02 -12.07 -22.77
C GLU A 444 25.43 -11.54 -21.38
N SER A 445 26.34 -12.26 -20.73
CA SER A 445 26.90 -11.87 -19.44
C SER A 445 27.66 -10.55 -19.57
N LYS A 446 27.48 -9.68 -18.56
CA LYS A 446 28.27 -8.46 -18.41
C LYS A 446 29.64 -8.73 -17.80
N ILE A 447 29.81 -9.87 -17.13
CA ILE A 447 31.05 -10.25 -16.47
C ILE A 447 31.93 -11.02 -17.45
N LYS A 448 33.01 -10.37 -17.90
CA LYS A 448 33.99 -10.97 -18.82
C LYS A 448 35.05 -11.78 -18.06
N ASP A 449 35.50 -11.29 -16.91
CA ASP A 449 36.42 -12.00 -16.02
C ASP A 449 35.65 -12.61 -14.83
N THR A 450 35.22 -13.86 -15.01
CA THR A 450 34.52 -14.61 -13.96
C THR A 450 35.39 -14.85 -12.74
N GLN A 451 36.70 -15.05 -12.91
CA GLN A 451 37.59 -15.35 -11.79
C GLN A 451 37.72 -14.15 -10.87
N SER A 452 38.07 -12.98 -11.41
CA SER A 452 38.23 -11.75 -10.62
C SER A 452 36.92 -11.35 -9.96
N TYR A 453 35.79 -11.45 -10.67
CA TYR A 453 34.47 -11.17 -10.10
C TYR A 453 34.12 -12.06 -8.90
N LEU A 454 34.39 -13.37 -8.97
CA LEU A 454 34.12 -14.30 -7.86
C LEU A 454 34.98 -13.99 -6.64
N LYS A 455 36.24 -13.57 -6.85
CA LYS A 455 37.12 -13.13 -5.76
C LYS A 455 36.54 -11.91 -5.06
N GLU A 456 36.28 -10.83 -5.80
CA GLU A 456 35.75 -9.57 -5.26
C GLU A 456 34.43 -9.77 -4.52
N LEU A 457 33.49 -10.50 -5.14
CA LEU A 457 32.20 -10.83 -4.54
C LEU A 457 32.36 -11.58 -3.21
N THR A 458 33.25 -12.58 -3.18
CA THR A 458 33.46 -13.41 -2.00
C THR A 458 34.14 -12.64 -0.87
N LEU A 459 35.11 -11.78 -1.20
CA LEU A 459 35.77 -10.92 -0.22
C LEU A 459 34.79 -9.92 0.41
N ARG A 460 33.97 -9.23 -0.41
CA ARG A 460 32.91 -8.35 0.08
C ARG A 460 31.90 -9.10 0.94
N ALA A 461 31.50 -10.31 0.51
CA ALA A 461 30.57 -11.13 1.28
C ALA A 461 31.13 -11.55 2.64
N PHE A 462 32.43 -11.86 2.75
CA PHE A 462 33.07 -12.17 4.02
C PHE A 462 33.15 -10.98 4.97
N GLU A 463 33.37 -9.76 4.45
CA GLU A 463 33.33 -8.53 5.25
C GLU A 463 31.94 -8.32 5.87
N LEU A 464 30.90 -8.32 5.05
CA LEU A 464 29.50 -8.19 5.49
C LEU A 464 29.11 -9.31 6.46
N LYS A 465 29.55 -10.54 6.18
CA LYS A 465 29.26 -11.70 7.02
C LYS A 465 29.93 -11.59 8.39
N LYS A 466 31.19 -11.12 8.44
CA LYS A 466 31.90 -10.88 9.70
C LYS A 466 31.18 -9.83 10.55
N GLU A 467 30.72 -8.74 9.94
CA GLU A 467 29.95 -7.72 10.65
C GLU A 467 28.64 -8.28 11.20
N PHE A 468 27.86 -8.95 10.35
CA PHE A 468 26.60 -9.58 10.76
C PHE A 468 26.79 -10.57 11.91
N ASP A 469 27.76 -11.49 11.78
CA ASP A 469 28.00 -12.55 12.78
C ASP A 469 28.53 -12.02 14.12
N SER A 470 29.14 -10.83 14.14
CA SER A 470 29.58 -10.16 15.38
C SER A 470 28.39 -9.73 16.25
N LYS A 471 27.26 -9.39 15.62
CA LYS A 471 26.02 -8.94 16.26
C LYS A 471 24.97 -10.05 16.35
N ASN A 472 25.12 -11.14 15.58
CA ASN A 472 24.14 -12.20 15.46
C ASN A 472 24.16 -13.19 16.64
N THR A 473 23.05 -13.22 17.39
CA THR A 473 22.81 -14.13 18.53
C THR A 473 21.55 -14.98 18.34
N LYS A 474 21.06 -15.09 17.10
CA LYS A 474 19.76 -15.70 16.80
C LYS A 474 19.71 -17.21 16.99
N ILE A 475 18.56 -17.66 17.48
CA ILE A 475 18.09 -19.05 17.35
C ILE A 475 17.29 -19.12 16.05
N LEU A 476 17.69 -20.01 15.14
CA LEU A 476 17.14 -20.12 13.79
C LEU A 476 16.50 -21.48 13.58
N MET A 477 15.28 -21.49 13.04
CA MET A 477 14.62 -22.68 12.52
C MET A 477 14.17 -22.41 11.08
N LEU A 478 14.90 -22.96 10.11
CA LEU A 478 14.66 -22.76 8.67
C LEU A 478 14.38 -24.10 8.00
N GLU A 479 13.13 -24.30 7.57
CA GLU A 479 12.66 -25.58 7.04
C GLU A 479 12.11 -25.45 5.62
N ASN A 480 12.43 -26.44 4.78
CA ASN A 480 11.86 -26.56 3.43
C ASN A 480 10.51 -27.28 3.51
N LEU A 481 9.47 -26.53 3.87
CA LEU A 481 8.12 -27.02 4.10
C LEU A 481 7.09 -26.02 3.57
N SER A 482 5.88 -26.52 3.32
CA SER A 482 4.73 -25.67 2.98
C SER A 482 3.98 -25.25 4.25
N SER A 483 3.82 -23.94 4.43
CA SER A 483 3.00 -23.34 5.50
C SER A 483 1.50 -23.61 5.37
N ILE A 484 1.08 -24.23 4.26
CA ILE A 484 -0.30 -24.68 4.04
C ILE A 484 -0.55 -25.98 4.81
N THR A 485 0.42 -26.90 4.81
CA THR A 485 0.30 -28.24 5.40
C THR A 485 1.01 -28.37 6.75
N HIS A 486 1.92 -27.44 7.06
CA HIS A 486 2.69 -27.44 8.30
C HIS A 486 2.43 -26.17 9.08
N LYS A 487 2.38 -26.30 10.40
CA LYS A 487 2.15 -25.22 11.35
C LYS A 487 3.25 -25.26 12.40
N LEU A 488 3.77 -24.08 12.75
CA LEU A 488 4.73 -23.93 13.84
C LEU A 488 4.11 -24.37 15.17
N LYS A 489 4.88 -25.07 16.01
CA LYS A 489 4.42 -25.51 17.33
C LYS A 489 4.43 -24.37 18.35
N ASP A 490 5.47 -23.55 18.30
CA ASP A 490 5.70 -22.45 19.23
C ASP A 490 4.88 -21.20 18.89
N LYS A 491 4.56 -20.43 19.93
CA LYS A 491 3.89 -19.14 19.79
C LYS A 491 4.91 -18.02 19.52
N VAL A 492 4.56 -17.07 18.65
CA VAL A 492 5.45 -15.98 18.24
C VAL A 492 4.92 -14.58 18.56
N ASP A 493 5.83 -13.61 18.70
CA ASP A 493 5.50 -12.21 18.97
C ASP A 493 5.14 -11.40 17.73
N CYS A 494 5.60 -11.84 16.55
CA CYS A 494 5.35 -11.16 15.30
C CYS A 494 5.37 -12.15 14.14
N ILE A 495 4.57 -11.84 13.12
CA ILE A 495 4.64 -12.48 11.81
C ILE A 495 4.93 -11.38 10.78
N LEU A 496 5.95 -11.55 9.95
CA LEU A 496 6.21 -10.69 8.79
C LEU A 496 6.48 -11.59 7.61
N THR A 497 5.73 -11.41 6.52
CA THR A 497 5.86 -12.29 5.36
C THR A 497 5.49 -11.61 4.05
N SER A 498 5.89 -12.23 2.95
CA SER A 498 5.54 -11.85 1.59
C SER A 498 5.25 -13.12 0.79
N PRO A 499 3.98 -13.60 0.73
CA PRO A 499 3.65 -14.77 -0.05
C PRO A 499 3.95 -14.54 -1.55
N PRO A 500 4.17 -15.61 -2.34
CA PRO A 500 4.05 -15.52 -3.79
C PRO A 500 2.74 -14.80 -4.18
N TYR A 501 2.80 -13.79 -5.04
CA TYR A 501 1.60 -13.04 -5.40
C TYR A 501 0.74 -13.81 -6.41
N ALA A 502 -0.56 -13.53 -6.44
CA ALA A 502 -1.52 -14.10 -7.39
C ALA A 502 -1.35 -13.54 -8.82
N ASN A 503 -0.20 -13.82 -9.44
CA ASN A 503 0.25 -13.15 -10.67
C ASN A 503 0.81 -14.10 -11.76
N LEU A 504 0.63 -15.41 -11.63
CA LEU A 504 1.16 -16.48 -12.50
C LEU A 504 2.68 -16.73 -12.42
N PHE A 505 3.44 -16.02 -11.58
CA PHE A 505 4.89 -16.21 -11.50
C PHE A 505 5.23 -17.55 -10.83
N ASP A 506 5.98 -18.37 -11.56
CA ASP A 506 6.52 -19.64 -11.14
C ASP A 506 7.99 -19.47 -10.77
N TYR A 507 8.24 -19.39 -9.47
CA TYR A 507 9.58 -19.17 -8.92
C TYR A 507 10.55 -20.30 -9.31
N PHE A 508 10.07 -21.52 -9.56
CA PHE A 508 10.92 -22.64 -9.99
C PHE A 508 11.31 -22.57 -11.47
N GLU A 509 10.62 -21.78 -12.30
CA GLU A 509 11.05 -21.43 -13.65
C GLU A 509 12.05 -20.26 -13.65
N ILE A 510 11.83 -19.28 -12.77
CA ILE A 510 12.67 -18.08 -12.67
C ILE A 510 14.06 -18.42 -12.11
N TYR A 511 14.10 -19.28 -11.08
CA TYR A 511 15.35 -19.73 -10.43
C TYR A 511 15.87 -21.06 -10.99
N LYS A 512 15.48 -21.40 -12.22
CA LYS A 512 15.83 -22.67 -12.87
C LYS A 512 17.35 -22.84 -12.98
N MET A 513 18.08 -21.81 -13.40
CA MET A 513 19.54 -21.90 -13.49
C MET A 513 20.19 -22.25 -12.16
N GLU A 514 19.74 -21.63 -11.08
CA GLU A 514 20.23 -21.81 -9.71
C GLU A 514 19.88 -23.18 -9.14
N LEU A 515 18.64 -23.64 -9.32
CA LEU A 515 18.16 -24.94 -8.86
C LEU A 515 18.92 -26.10 -9.51
N TRP A 516 19.16 -26.01 -10.82
CA TRP A 516 19.89 -27.04 -11.57
C TRP A 516 21.40 -26.98 -11.31
N SER A 517 22.00 -25.78 -11.24
CA SER A 517 23.44 -25.62 -10.98
C SER A 517 23.82 -26.06 -9.56
N SER A 518 22.91 -25.88 -8.59
CA SER A 518 23.12 -26.30 -7.21
C SER A 518 22.92 -27.80 -6.96
N GLY A 519 22.53 -28.56 -7.98
CA GLY A 519 22.27 -30.01 -7.83
C GLY A 519 21.12 -30.36 -6.88
N ILE A 520 20.32 -29.36 -6.47
CA ILE A 520 19.05 -29.56 -5.76
C ILE A 520 18.08 -30.33 -6.66
N ILE A 521 18.10 -30.00 -7.95
CA ILE A 521 17.38 -30.73 -8.99
C ILE A 521 18.40 -31.52 -9.81
N GLN A 522 18.18 -32.83 -9.92
CA GLN A 522 19.05 -33.71 -10.71
C GLN A 522 18.39 -34.20 -11.99
N ASN A 523 17.06 -34.18 -12.04
CA ASN A 523 16.26 -34.64 -13.17
C ASN A 523 14.93 -33.85 -13.25
N TYR A 524 14.19 -34.03 -14.35
CA TYR A 524 12.93 -33.33 -14.58
C TYR A 524 11.80 -33.75 -13.63
N GLU A 525 11.83 -34.96 -13.06
CA GLU A 525 10.80 -35.41 -12.12
C GLU A 525 10.92 -34.69 -10.77
N ASP A 526 12.14 -34.48 -10.27
CA ASP A 526 12.39 -33.66 -9.08
C ASP A 526 11.85 -32.24 -9.28
N TRP A 527 12.09 -31.68 -10.46
CA TRP A 527 11.60 -30.35 -10.81
C TRP A 527 10.07 -30.27 -10.85
N LYS A 528 9.40 -31.24 -11.50
CA LYS A 528 7.93 -31.32 -11.52
C LYS A 528 7.36 -31.45 -10.10
N LYS A 529 7.98 -32.24 -9.23
CA LYS A 529 7.56 -32.39 -7.82
C LYS A 529 7.64 -31.06 -7.07
N LEU A 530 8.74 -30.32 -7.22
CA LEU A 530 8.89 -29.00 -6.60
C LEU A 530 7.80 -28.03 -7.07
N LYS A 531 7.53 -27.95 -8.38
CA LYS A 531 6.48 -27.10 -8.94
C LYS A 531 5.09 -27.39 -8.36
N LYS A 532 4.77 -28.66 -8.11
CA LYS A 532 3.51 -29.07 -7.49
C LYS A 532 3.41 -28.75 -5.99
N SER A 533 4.53 -28.51 -5.31
CA SER A 533 4.58 -28.19 -3.87
C SER A 533 4.37 -26.70 -3.55
N ALA A 534 4.49 -25.81 -4.56
CA ALA A 534 4.30 -24.37 -4.37
C ALA A 534 2.87 -24.01 -3.97
N LEU A 535 2.75 -22.82 -3.37
CA LEU A 535 1.48 -22.09 -3.26
C LEU A 535 0.82 -22.00 -4.65
N ARG A 536 -0.49 -22.16 -4.74
CA ARG A 536 -1.22 -22.21 -6.02
C ARG A 536 -1.40 -20.83 -6.65
N ASN A 537 -0.30 -20.11 -6.89
CA ASN A 537 -0.24 -18.79 -7.50
C ASN A 537 0.07 -18.82 -9.01
N ASN A 538 0.30 -20.02 -9.56
CA ASN A 538 0.63 -20.26 -10.96
C ASN A 538 -0.02 -21.56 -11.48
N LYS A 539 -0.07 -21.73 -12.80
CA LYS A 539 -0.79 -22.85 -13.46
C LYS A 539 -0.10 -24.21 -13.32
N ASN A 540 1.19 -24.25 -12.95
CA ASN A 540 1.94 -25.49 -12.81
C ASN A 540 1.81 -26.12 -11.41
N ALA A 541 1.19 -25.39 -10.47
CA ALA A 541 0.88 -25.90 -9.13
C ALA A 541 -0.26 -26.93 -9.18
N ASN A 542 -0.50 -27.62 -8.06
CA ASN A 542 -1.50 -28.69 -7.97
C ASN A 542 -2.94 -28.15 -7.83
N LEU A 543 -3.54 -27.68 -8.93
CA LEU A 543 -4.87 -27.06 -8.93
C LEU A 543 -6.01 -28.08 -8.66
N GLN A 544 -7.02 -27.64 -7.89
CA GLN A 544 -8.19 -28.41 -7.48
C GLN A 544 -9.47 -27.60 -7.70
N LYS A 545 -10.44 -28.11 -8.47
CA LYS A 545 -11.67 -27.36 -8.79
C LYS A 545 -12.57 -27.09 -7.57
N THR A 546 -12.48 -27.94 -6.57
CA THR A 546 -13.32 -27.89 -5.35
C THR A 546 -12.84 -26.88 -4.32
N ASP A 547 -11.58 -26.46 -4.39
CA ASP A 547 -10.93 -25.64 -3.37
C ASP A 547 -11.23 -24.15 -3.59
N ASN A 548 -12.25 -23.66 -2.90
CA ASN A 548 -12.73 -22.28 -3.02
C ASN A 548 -13.04 -21.70 -1.64
N ILE A 549 -13.11 -20.36 -1.55
CA ILE A 549 -13.57 -19.64 -0.37
C ILE A 549 -14.86 -18.90 -0.71
N ASN A 550 -15.69 -18.61 0.30
CA ASN A 550 -16.84 -17.73 0.12
C ASN A 550 -16.41 -16.28 0.39
N ASN A 551 -16.19 -15.49 -0.66
CA ASN A 551 -15.82 -14.08 -0.54
C ASN A 551 -16.43 -13.28 -1.70
N VAL A 552 -17.38 -12.41 -1.36
CA VAL A 552 -18.15 -11.61 -2.33
C VAL A 552 -17.26 -10.84 -3.31
N LEU A 553 -16.20 -10.19 -2.82
CA LEU A 553 -15.30 -9.41 -3.67
C LEU A 553 -14.53 -10.31 -4.66
N LEU A 554 -14.08 -11.49 -4.20
CA LEU A 554 -13.44 -12.48 -5.06
C LEU A 554 -14.44 -13.04 -6.09
N ASP A 555 -15.64 -13.41 -5.66
CA ASP A 555 -16.66 -14.03 -6.50
C ASP A 555 -17.11 -13.06 -7.62
N GLU A 556 -17.36 -11.79 -7.29
CA GLU A 556 -17.63 -10.74 -8.26
C GLU A 556 -16.47 -10.57 -9.24
N THR A 557 -15.24 -10.56 -8.75
CA THR A 557 -14.04 -10.39 -9.59
C THR A 557 -13.88 -11.57 -10.56
N LEU A 558 -14.08 -12.81 -10.09
CA LEU A 558 -14.01 -14.02 -10.91
C LEU A 558 -15.14 -14.07 -11.95
N ALA A 559 -16.35 -13.63 -11.59
CA ALA A 559 -17.47 -13.53 -12.53
C ALA A 559 -17.15 -12.56 -13.67
N ILE A 560 -16.68 -11.34 -13.37
CA ILE A 560 -16.30 -10.36 -14.39
C ILE A 560 -15.18 -10.92 -15.29
N LEU A 561 -14.20 -11.62 -14.72
CA LEU A 561 -13.12 -12.23 -15.50
C LEU A 561 -13.58 -13.37 -16.40
N LYS A 562 -14.56 -14.16 -15.94
CA LYS A 562 -15.21 -15.20 -16.74
C LYS A 562 -15.94 -14.57 -17.93
N ASP A 563 -16.69 -13.49 -17.71
CA ASP A 563 -17.38 -12.75 -18.78
C ASP A 563 -16.40 -12.12 -19.79
N ARG A 564 -15.20 -11.74 -19.33
CA ARG A 564 -14.08 -11.28 -20.18
C ARG A 564 -13.26 -12.42 -20.80
N ASN A 565 -13.78 -13.65 -20.83
CA ASN A 565 -13.16 -14.83 -21.44
C ASN A 565 -11.73 -15.12 -20.94
N LEU A 566 -11.50 -14.98 -19.62
CA LEU A 566 -10.26 -15.48 -19.01
C LEU A 566 -10.26 -17.02 -18.98
N GLU A 567 -9.10 -17.63 -19.20
CA GLU A 567 -8.96 -19.09 -19.20
C GLU A 567 -9.40 -19.72 -17.87
N SER A 568 -10.14 -20.82 -17.96
CA SER A 568 -10.66 -21.56 -16.80
C SER A 568 -9.57 -22.00 -15.82
N SER A 569 -8.40 -22.38 -16.32
CA SER A 569 -7.25 -22.75 -15.48
C SER A 569 -6.75 -21.57 -14.62
N THR A 570 -6.84 -20.34 -15.14
CA THR A 570 -6.44 -19.13 -14.41
C THR A 570 -7.48 -18.78 -13.34
N LEU A 571 -8.77 -18.93 -13.64
CA LEU A 571 -9.85 -18.72 -12.67
C LEU A 571 -9.73 -19.71 -11.49
N ILE A 572 -9.49 -21.00 -11.77
CA ILE A 572 -9.28 -22.03 -10.74
C ILE A 572 -8.05 -21.69 -9.88
N MET A 573 -6.96 -21.27 -10.52
CA MET A 573 -5.73 -20.89 -9.82
C MET A 573 -5.94 -19.70 -8.88
N LEU A 574 -6.68 -18.67 -9.31
CA LEU A 574 -7.03 -17.55 -8.44
C LEU A 574 -7.86 -18.00 -7.24
N ALA A 575 -8.88 -18.84 -7.44
CA ALA A 575 -9.71 -19.34 -6.34
C ALA A 575 -8.90 -20.19 -5.34
N ASN A 576 -8.06 -21.09 -5.86
CA ASN A 576 -7.16 -21.93 -5.07
C ASN A 576 -6.11 -21.14 -4.28
N TYR A 577 -5.58 -20.06 -4.86
CA TYR A 577 -4.65 -19.16 -4.19
C TYR A 577 -5.24 -18.61 -2.88
N PHE A 578 -6.45 -18.06 -2.94
CA PHE A 578 -7.10 -17.49 -1.77
C PHE A 578 -7.53 -18.57 -0.76
N PHE A 579 -7.89 -19.76 -1.23
CA PHE A 579 -8.14 -20.92 -0.37
C PHE A 579 -6.88 -21.35 0.41
N ASP A 580 -5.73 -21.44 -0.26
CA ASP A 580 -4.46 -21.73 0.41
C ASP A 580 -4.08 -20.63 1.41
N MET A 581 -4.21 -19.37 1.01
CA MET A 581 -3.90 -18.25 1.88
C MET A 581 -4.82 -18.19 3.10
N GLN A 582 -6.10 -18.57 3.00
CA GLN A 582 -6.98 -18.69 4.16
C GLN A 582 -6.45 -19.73 5.16
N LYS A 583 -5.93 -20.87 4.70
CA LYS A 583 -5.30 -21.88 5.58
C LYS A 583 -4.04 -21.33 6.26
N VAL A 584 -3.19 -20.62 5.51
CA VAL A 584 -2.00 -19.98 6.06
C VAL A 584 -2.38 -18.92 7.10
N LEU A 585 -3.39 -18.10 6.83
CA LEU A 585 -3.91 -17.11 7.79
C LEU A 585 -4.40 -17.77 9.08
N ARG A 586 -5.10 -18.91 9.00
CA ARG A 586 -5.49 -19.69 10.20
C ARG A 586 -4.28 -20.17 10.98
N ASN A 587 -3.28 -20.74 10.30
CA ASN A 587 -2.03 -21.17 10.95
C ASN A 587 -1.32 -20.00 11.64
N CYS A 588 -1.23 -18.84 10.97
CA CYS A 588 -0.67 -17.61 11.52
C CYS A 588 -1.46 -17.12 12.74
N PHE A 589 -2.79 -17.09 12.67
CA PHE A 589 -3.65 -16.69 13.79
C PHE A 589 -3.42 -17.58 15.01
N ASP A 590 -3.35 -18.89 14.78
CA ASP A 590 -3.19 -19.85 15.85
C ASP A 590 -1.87 -19.68 16.58
N ILE A 591 -0.77 -19.40 15.89
CA ILE A 591 0.56 -19.30 16.53
C ILE A 591 0.88 -17.90 17.06
N LEU A 592 0.18 -16.87 16.59
CA LEU A 592 0.41 -15.51 17.06
C LEU A 592 -0.09 -15.36 18.51
N LYS A 593 0.72 -14.73 19.36
CA LYS A 593 0.31 -14.35 20.72
C LYS A 593 -0.76 -13.25 20.67
N ASN A 594 -1.55 -13.11 21.74
CA ASN A 594 -2.56 -12.06 21.82
C ASN A 594 -1.91 -10.67 21.89
N ASN A 595 -2.60 -9.66 21.35
CA ASN A 595 -2.15 -8.27 21.20
C ASN A 595 -0.86 -8.11 20.37
N ARG A 596 -0.60 -9.07 19.48
CA ARG A 596 0.55 -9.05 18.56
C ARG A 596 0.12 -8.90 17.11
N PHE A 597 1.10 -8.59 16.26
CA PHE A 597 0.87 -8.20 14.87
C PHE A 597 1.32 -9.26 13.86
N CYS A 598 0.56 -9.36 12.79
CA CYS A 598 0.90 -10.07 11.57
C CYS A 598 0.91 -9.06 10.41
N PHE A 599 2.05 -8.95 9.75
CA PHE A 599 2.28 -8.07 8.62
C PHE A 599 2.45 -8.90 7.35
N ILE A 600 1.65 -8.63 6.34
CA ILE A 600 1.68 -9.38 5.08
C ILE A 600 1.90 -8.40 3.94
N VAL A 601 3.06 -8.47 3.30
CA VAL A 601 3.38 -7.70 2.09
C VAL A 601 2.77 -8.42 0.90
N VAL A 602 1.88 -7.76 0.15
CA VAL A 602 1.22 -8.35 -1.02
C VAL A 602 1.07 -7.35 -2.15
N GLY A 603 1.19 -7.86 -3.38
CA GLY A 603 0.93 -7.10 -4.60
C GLY A 603 -0.41 -7.46 -5.22
N ASN A 604 -1.19 -6.44 -5.59
CA ASN A 604 -2.35 -6.63 -6.45
C ASN A 604 -1.92 -6.92 -7.89
N SER A 605 -2.62 -7.85 -8.54
CA SER A 605 -2.39 -8.23 -9.93
C SER A 605 -3.53 -7.75 -10.82
N CYS A 606 -3.38 -7.92 -12.13
CA CYS A 606 -4.44 -7.61 -13.08
C CYS A 606 -4.54 -8.70 -14.15
N TYR A 607 -5.77 -9.00 -14.54
CA TYR A 607 -6.09 -9.92 -15.63
C TYR A 607 -7.17 -9.29 -16.49
N ARG A 608 -6.98 -9.25 -17.82
CA ARG A 608 -7.96 -8.69 -18.76
C ARG A 608 -8.51 -7.30 -18.35
N GLY A 609 -7.65 -6.45 -17.76
CA GLY A 609 -8.02 -5.11 -17.29
C GLY A 609 -8.85 -5.08 -16.00
N VAL A 610 -8.95 -6.20 -15.28
CA VAL A 610 -9.62 -6.29 -13.98
C VAL A 610 -8.56 -6.51 -12.90
N PRO A 611 -8.45 -5.62 -11.91
CA PRO A 611 -7.51 -5.79 -10.81
C PRO A 611 -8.00 -6.88 -9.84
N ILE A 612 -7.11 -7.78 -9.44
CA ILE A 612 -7.30 -8.68 -8.30
C ILE A 612 -6.84 -7.94 -7.06
N LYS A 613 -7.80 -7.49 -6.26
CA LYS A 613 -7.56 -6.76 -5.01
C LYS A 613 -7.13 -7.71 -3.89
N THR A 614 -5.96 -8.31 -4.05
CA THR A 614 -5.40 -9.33 -3.15
C THR A 614 -5.26 -8.78 -1.73
N ASP A 615 -4.85 -7.52 -1.58
CA ASP A 615 -4.76 -6.84 -0.29
C ASP A 615 -6.12 -6.80 0.46
N GLU A 616 -7.19 -6.39 -0.22
CA GLU A 616 -8.54 -6.33 0.34
C GLU A 616 -9.11 -7.73 0.60
N ILE A 617 -9.00 -8.66 -0.35
CA ILE A 617 -9.53 -10.02 -0.19
C ILE A 617 -8.87 -10.72 0.99
N LEU A 618 -7.53 -10.66 1.12
CA LEU A 618 -6.83 -11.29 2.23
C LEU A 618 -7.12 -10.62 3.58
N ALA A 619 -7.29 -9.30 3.62
CA ALA A 619 -7.71 -8.61 4.83
C ALA A 619 -9.10 -9.08 5.31
N GLN A 620 -10.05 -9.23 4.38
CA GLN A 620 -11.39 -9.76 4.68
C GLN A 620 -11.34 -11.22 5.15
N GLU A 621 -10.51 -12.06 4.52
CA GLU A 621 -10.32 -13.45 4.96
C GLU A 621 -9.64 -13.55 6.33
N ALA A 622 -8.68 -12.66 6.62
CA ALA A 622 -8.06 -12.60 7.93
C ALA A 622 -9.08 -12.21 9.01
N GLN A 623 -9.99 -11.28 8.71
CA GLN A 623 -11.09 -10.92 9.62
C GLN A 623 -12.02 -12.11 9.90
N LYS A 624 -12.36 -12.91 8.88
CA LYS A 624 -13.15 -14.15 9.06
C LYS A 624 -12.44 -15.19 9.92
N VAL A 625 -11.10 -15.20 9.91
CA VAL A 625 -10.29 -16.09 10.77
C VAL A 625 -10.26 -15.61 12.23
N GLY A 626 -10.46 -14.31 12.47
CA GLY A 626 -10.48 -13.71 13.81
C GLY A 626 -9.46 -12.60 14.03
N PHE A 627 -8.68 -12.21 13.01
CA PHE A 627 -7.83 -11.03 13.11
C PHE A 627 -8.65 -9.74 13.07
N LYS A 628 -8.18 -8.71 13.77
CA LYS A 628 -8.53 -7.34 13.44
C LYS A 628 -7.63 -6.83 12.33
N CYS A 629 -8.21 -6.34 11.23
CA CYS A 629 -7.46 -5.57 10.25
C CYS A 629 -7.35 -4.13 10.76
N VAL A 630 -6.13 -3.71 11.12
CA VAL A 630 -5.86 -2.36 11.65
C VAL A 630 -5.80 -1.34 10.51
N GLU A 631 -5.06 -1.67 9.46
CA GLU A 631 -4.99 -0.89 8.23
C GLU A 631 -4.36 -1.71 7.10
N VAL A 632 -4.52 -1.24 5.86
CA VAL A 632 -3.74 -1.64 4.70
C VAL A 632 -2.86 -0.46 4.29
N ILE A 633 -1.55 -0.60 4.51
CA ILE A 633 -0.57 0.43 4.14
C ILE A 633 -0.25 0.28 2.67
N VAL A 634 -0.62 1.25 1.83
CA VAL A 634 -0.25 1.28 0.41
C VAL A 634 1.19 1.77 0.29
N ALA A 635 2.10 0.84 0.01
CA ALA A 635 3.53 1.13 -0.01
C ALA A 635 3.99 1.75 -1.33
N ARG A 636 3.53 1.21 -2.47
CA ARG A 636 3.84 1.77 -3.80
C ARG A 636 2.84 1.34 -4.87
N LYS A 637 2.82 2.08 -5.99
CA LYS A 637 2.15 1.64 -7.22
C LYS A 637 2.92 0.51 -7.90
N LEU A 638 2.18 -0.45 -8.43
CA LEU A 638 2.70 -1.49 -9.30
C LEU A 638 2.53 -1.12 -10.77
N LYS A 639 3.39 -1.69 -11.61
CA LYS A 639 3.29 -1.63 -13.07
C LYS A 639 2.95 -3.02 -13.60
N THR A 640 2.05 -3.10 -14.57
CA THR A 640 1.74 -4.36 -15.28
C THR A 640 2.46 -4.39 -16.62
N SER A 641 2.27 -5.47 -17.39
CA SER A 641 2.78 -5.54 -18.76
C SER A 641 2.23 -4.41 -19.63
N SER A 642 3.01 -3.96 -20.62
CA SER A 642 2.61 -2.88 -21.53
C SER A 642 1.30 -3.18 -22.27
N GLN A 643 1.00 -4.46 -22.51
CA GLN A 643 -0.26 -4.91 -23.10
C GLN A 643 -1.45 -4.64 -22.17
N GLN A 644 -1.32 -4.97 -20.88
CA GLN A 644 -2.37 -4.70 -19.89
C GLN A 644 -2.52 -3.20 -19.63
N MET A 645 -1.42 -2.45 -19.62
CA MET A 645 -1.46 -0.99 -19.41
C MET A 645 -2.32 -0.25 -20.43
N LYS A 646 -2.43 -0.76 -21.66
CA LYS A 646 -3.26 -0.17 -22.73
C LYS A 646 -4.76 -0.36 -22.51
N ILE A 647 -5.16 -1.43 -21.84
CA ILE A 647 -6.59 -1.78 -21.61
C ILE A 647 -7.08 -1.35 -20.23
N LEU A 648 -6.18 -0.87 -19.36
CA LEU A 648 -6.50 -0.45 -18.01
C LEU A 648 -7.10 0.95 -18.00
N ASP A 649 -8.35 1.05 -17.57
CA ASP A 649 -8.98 2.34 -17.26
C ASP A 649 -8.33 3.00 -16.03
N SER A 650 -8.58 4.30 -15.86
CA SER A 650 -8.06 5.10 -14.75
C SER A 650 -8.43 4.53 -13.38
N LYS A 651 -9.62 3.93 -13.28
CA LYS A 651 -10.14 3.29 -12.07
C LYS A 651 -9.35 2.06 -11.66
N SER A 652 -9.04 1.19 -12.61
CA SER A 652 -8.32 -0.05 -12.37
C SER A 652 -6.86 0.21 -12.02
N LYS A 653 -6.26 1.28 -12.58
CA LYS A 653 -4.89 1.72 -12.25
C LYS A 653 -4.73 2.12 -10.78
N PHE A 654 -5.79 2.59 -10.11
CA PHE A 654 -5.74 2.92 -8.69
C PHE A 654 -5.43 1.69 -7.81
N TYR A 655 -5.98 0.52 -8.16
CA TYR A 655 -5.84 -0.71 -7.38
C TYR A 655 -4.55 -1.49 -7.69
N LEU A 656 -3.76 -1.06 -8.68
CA LEU A 656 -2.46 -1.66 -8.97
C LEU A 656 -1.40 -1.13 -8.02
N ARG A 657 -1.28 -1.81 -6.88
CA ARG A 657 -0.42 -1.40 -5.77
C ARG A 657 0.14 -2.60 -5.02
N GLU A 658 1.26 -2.35 -4.35
CA GLU A 658 1.85 -3.23 -3.36
C GLU A 658 1.57 -2.63 -1.99
N SER A 659 1.04 -3.46 -1.11
CA SER A 659 0.48 -3.05 0.17
C SER A 659 1.01 -3.94 1.30
N ILE A 660 0.99 -3.42 2.51
CA ILE A 660 1.24 -4.19 3.74
C ILE A 660 -0.10 -4.29 4.48
N ILE A 661 -0.65 -5.50 4.58
CA ILE A 661 -1.82 -5.77 5.40
C ILE A 661 -1.35 -5.84 6.85
N VAL A 662 -1.92 -4.99 7.70
CA VAL A 662 -1.61 -4.94 9.14
C VAL A 662 -2.74 -5.61 9.90
N LEU A 663 -2.44 -6.78 10.46
CA LEU A 663 -3.37 -7.58 11.22
C LEU A 663 -2.95 -7.62 12.69
N GLN A 664 -3.91 -7.59 13.59
CA GLN A 664 -3.68 -7.76 15.02
C GLN A 664 -4.57 -8.88 15.56
N LYS A 665 -4.01 -9.73 16.41
CA LYS A 665 -4.81 -10.69 17.17
C LYS A 665 -5.26 -10.04 18.47
N GLU A 666 -6.52 -9.64 18.56
CA GLU A 666 -7.06 -9.07 19.80
C GLU A 666 -7.20 -10.15 20.88
N LYS A 667 -7.22 -9.73 22.15
CA LYS A 667 -7.45 -10.62 23.28
C LYS A 667 -8.93 -11.03 23.26
N CYS A 668 -9.20 -12.32 23.07
CA CYS A 668 -10.53 -12.90 23.23
C CYS A 668 -11.04 -12.72 24.66
#